data_AF-A0A182GFA2-F1
#
_entry.id   AF-A0A182GFA2-F1
#
_cell.length_a   1.000
_cell.length_b   1.000
_cell.length_c   1.000
_cell.angle_alpha   90.00
_cell.angle_beta   90.00
_cell.angle_gamma   90.00
#
_symmetry.space_group_name_H-M   'P 1'
#
loop_
_entity.id
_entity.type
_entity.pdbx_description
1 polymer ?
#
loop_
_entity_poly.entity_id
_entity_poly.type
_entity_poly.pdbx_seq_one_letter_code
_entity_poly.pdbx_strand_id
1 'polypeptide(L)'
;MPVVSESESDGLRTLKYGRTPIMSTYLVAVVVGEFDYVEGKSKDGVLVRVFTPVGKNEQGKFALDVAIEVLHYYNSYFSIEYPLPKMDLVAISDFSAGAMENWGLITYRETFVLVDSENTSLIRKQSIALTVAHEIAHQWFGNLVTMEWWTHLWLNEGYASFAEFLCVNKLFPNYSIWNQFITDMYTRALELDCLKNSHPIEVPVGHPSEIDEIFDEISYNKGASVIRMLYHYLGDDDFRKGMNLYLTRHKYKNTFTEDLWAAFEETSSKPVGSIMSTWIKQMGFPVVKILSSEQKETTRVLKLEQEKFCADGCRAEQKCHWMIPIIISTPNSSHAHTFIMDKETVEVEVDNVDPAHWVKLNPASIGYYRTQYPADMLDKFLPEISSNSMQPLDRLGLLDDLFALVQAGRSSTVDALKVMDACQNEHDYTVWSSISNFLTKLQLLLANSPAEEHFNQYGTRLYRTVANKLGWTVKPDENHLDTLLRPLVLSRLVSFRCPQTVAEAKTRFADHASGKCVLPADLRSTCYKAVLQNGDLSTFNEMLRLYRATDLHEEKDRISRALGSISDVEILRKVIEFAMSNEVRAQDSVFVIVSVAINPKGRDMTWDYFKENWKILLDRYEGGFLLSRLIKYLTENFSTEERAVEVQQFFKDHEFPGTERTVSQSIETIRLNVAWLKRDLEGINAYLKQ
;
A
#
# COMPACT_ATOMS: atom_id res chain seq x y z
N MET A 1 10.24 1.01 -30.17
CA MET A 1 11.24 1.48 -31.16
C MET A 1 10.70 2.65 -31.98
N PRO A 2 11.53 3.52 -32.58
CA PRO A 2 11.07 4.59 -33.47
C PRO A 2 10.59 4.02 -34.83
N VAL A 3 9.75 4.79 -35.53
CA VAL A 3 9.34 4.49 -36.91
C VAL A 3 10.55 4.68 -37.83
N VAL A 4 10.84 3.66 -38.66
CA VAL A 4 11.94 3.68 -39.65
C VAL A 4 11.47 3.90 -41.08
N SER A 5 10.21 3.55 -41.38
CA SER A 5 9.58 3.90 -42.65
C SER A 5 8.07 3.94 -42.51
N GLU A 6 7.44 4.76 -43.34
CA GLU A 6 6.01 4.94 -43.40
C GLU A 6 5.58 4.93 -44.87
N SER A 7 4.44 4.30 -45.16
CA SER A 7 3.85 4.28 -46.50
C SER A 7 2.33 4.32 -46.42
N GLU A 8 1.70 5.01 -47.36
CA GLU A 8 0.25 5.05 -47.52
C GLU A 8 -0.15 4.40 -48.85
N SER A 9 -1.06 3.43 -48.81
CA SER A 9 -1.65 2.79 -49.99
C SER A 9 -3.09 2.41 -49.69
N ASP A 10 -4.00 2.64 -50.63
CA ASP A 10 -5.42 2.23 -50.55
C ASP A 10 -6.14 2.69 -49.28
N GLY A 11 -5.81 3.89 -48.77
CA GLY A 11 -6.38 4.45 -47.53
C GLY A 11 -5.84 3.82 -46.24
N LEU A 12 -4.84 2.95 -46.32
CA LEU A 12 -4.14 2.36 -45.18
C LEU A 12 -2.77 3.01 -44.99
N ARG A 13 -2.45 3.35 -43.75
CA ARG A 13 -1.12 3.82 -43.32
C ARG A 13 -0.36 2.65 -42.71
N THR A 14 0.78 2.30 -43.28
CA THR A 14 1.67 1.24 -42.78
C THR A 14 2.90 1.85 -42.13
N LEU A 15 3.10 1.58 -40.84
CA LEU A 15 4.26 2.01 -40.07
C LEU A 15 5.21 0.83 -39.84
N LYS A 16 6.47 0.98 -40.23
CA LYS A 16 7.54 0.02 -39.92
C LYS A 16 8.37 0.58 -38.78
N TYR A 17 8.55 -0.19 -37.72
CA TYR A 17 9.35 0.18 -36.56
C TYR A 17 10.75 -0.45 -36.62
N GLY A 18 11.73 0.17 -35.96
CA GLY A 18 13.05 -0.41 -35.77
C GLY A 18 12.99 -1.74 -35.01
N ARG A 19 13.97 -2.62 -35.24
CA ARG A 19 14.07 -3.92 -34.54
C ARG A 19 14.39 -3.69 -33.06
N THR A 20 13.63 -4.32 -32.17
CA THR A 20 13.90 -4.28 -30.72
C THR A 20 15.21 -4.98 -30.37
N PRO A 21 15.81 -4.69 -29.20
CA PRO A 21 16.76 -5.62 -28.57
C PRO A 21 16.11 -6.97 -28.29
N ILE A 22 16.93 -7.91 -27.80
CA ILE A 22 16.43 -9.17 -27.23
C ILE A 22 15.59 -8.79 -25.99
N MET A 23 14.34 -9.26 -25.97
CA MET A 23 13.39 -9.02 -24.88
C MET A 23 12.37 -10.15 -24.83
N SER A 24 11.73 -10.32 -23.68
CA SER A 24 10.67 -11.31 -23.46
C SER A 24 9.37 -10.95 -24.18
N THR A 25 8.55 -11.95 -24.50
CA THR A 25 7.32 -11.75 -25.29
C THR A 25 6.27 -10.89 -24.58
N TYR A 26 6.19 -10.93 -23.24
CA TYR A 26 5.22 -10.15 -22.45
C TYR A 26 5.44 -8.62 -22.56
N LEU A 27 6.60 -8.18 -23.06
CA LEU A 27 6.95 -6.78 -23.25
C LEU A 27 6.58 -6.22 -24.63
N VAL A 28 6.09 -7.05 -25.55
CA VAL A 28 5.64 -6.60 -26.86
C VAL A 28 4.38 -5.76 -26.71
N ALA A 29 4.41 -4.51 -27.19
CA ALA A 29 3.25 -3.61 -27.15
C ALA A 29 3.10 -2.81 -28.45
N VAL A 30 1.84 -2.60 -28.83
CA VAL A 30 1.42 -1.72 -29.93
C VAL A 30 0.15 -1.01 -29.48
N VAL A 31 0.12 0.31 -29.60
CA VAL A 31 -1.08 1.12 -29.35
C VAL A 31 -1.46 1.83 -30.65
N VAL A 32 -2.73 1.72 -31.04
CA VAL A 32 -3.30 2.38 -32.22
C VAL A 32 -4.48 3.22 -31.77
N GLY A 33 -4.42 4.52 -32.02
CA GLY A 33 -5.48 5.46 -31.68
C GLY A 33 -5.06 6.90 -31.96
N GLU A 34 -6.01 7.81 -31.81
CA GLU A 34 -5.77 9.25 -31.89
C GLU A 34 -5.38 9.76 -30.51
N PHE A 35 -4.18 10.31 -30.39
CA PHE A 35 -3.62 10.82 -29.14
C PHE A 35 -2.94 12.16 -29.41
N ASP A 36 -3.06 13.08 -28.46
CA ASP A 36 -2.10 14.17 -28.34
C ASP A 36 -0.91 13.70 -27.52
N TYR A 37 0.17 14.49 -27.50
CA TYR A 37 1.29 14.23 -26.60
C TYR A 37 2.00 15.50 -26.17
N VAL A 38 2.71 15.39 -25.06
CA VAL A 38 3.80 16.31 -24.68
C VAL A 38 5.12 15.56 -24.78
N GLU A 39 6.20 16.27 -25.13
CA GLU A 39 7.51 15.68 -25.31
C GLU A 39 8.65 16.51 -24.72
N GLY A 40 9.72 15.81 -24.38
CA GLY A 40 10.98 16.38 -23.90
C GLY A 40 12.13 15.44 -24.21
N LYS A 41 13.35 15.86 -23.87
CA LYS A 41 14.55 15.02 -24.00
C LYS A 41 15.23 14.86 -22.66
N SER A 42 15.68 13.64 -22.36
CA SER A 42 16.55 13.40 -21.21
C SER A 42 17.92 14.05 -21.42
N LYS A 43 18.71 14.18 -20.35
CA LYS A 43 20.10 14.69 -20.43
C LYS A 43 20.98 13.85 -21.36
N ASP A 44 20.69 12.57 -21.49
CA ASP A 44 21.40 11.60 -22.33
C ASP A 44 20.83 11.52 -23.75
N GLY A 45 19.87 12.40 -24.09
CA GLY A 45 19.34 12.55 -25.46
C GLY A 45 18.17 11.62 -25.82
N VAL A 46 17.64 10.85 -24.87
CA VAL A 46 16.47 9.98 -25.07
C VAL A 46 15.23 10.85 -25.25
N LEU A 47 14.47 10.61 -26.33
CA LEU A 47 13.17 11.27 -26.54
C LEU A 47 12.13 10.67 -25.60
N VAL A 48 11.55 11.49 -24.73
CA VAL A 48 10.49 11.08 -23.79
C VAL A 48 9.18 11.74 -24.22
N ARG A 49 8.10 10.95 -24.32
CA ARG A 49 6.78 11.46 -24.69
C ARG A 49 5.71 10.90 -23.78
N VAL A 50 4.73 11.73 -23.42
CA VAL A 50 3.51 11.29 -22.72
C VAL A 50 2.33 11.48 -23.66
N PHE A 51 1.76 10.37 -24.12
CA PHE A 51 0.57 10.35 -24.96
C PHE A 51 -0.69 10.40 -24.09
N THR A 52 -1.62 11.26 -24.49
CA THR A 52 -2.85 11.54 -23.76
C THR A 52 -4.05 11.46 -24.71
N PRO A 53 -5.27 11.26 -24.19
CA PRO A 53 -6.47 11.51 -24.98
C PRO A 53 -6.42 12.92 -25.60
N VAL A 54 -7.02 13.06 -26.78
CA VAL A 54 -7.07 14.33 -27.52
C VAL A 54 -7.66 15.44 -26.63
N GLY A 55 -7.00 16.60 -26.61
CA GLY A 55 -7.37 17.76 -25.80
C GLY A 55 -6.85 17.75 -24.36
N LYS A 56 -6.13 16.70 -23.91
CA LYS A 56 -5.64 16.54 -22.52
C LYS A 56 -4.11 16.58 -22.38
N ASN A 57 -3.37 17.03 -23.40
CA ASN A 57 -1.90 17.03 -23.42
C ASN A 57 -1.26 17.76 -22.23
N GLU A 58 -1.86 18.86 -21.78
CA GLU A 58 -1.41 19.61 -20.59
C GLU A 58 -1.36 18.74 -19.32
N GLN A 59 -2.25 17.74 -19.19
CA GLN A 59 -2.28 16.85 -18.03
C GLN A 59 -1.12 15.84 -18.02
N GLY A 60 -0.45 15.63 -19.17
CA GLY A 60 0.74 14.76 -19.28
C GLY A 60 2.04 15.43 -18.83
N LYS A 61 2.07 16.75 -18.61
CA LYS A 61 3.30 17.51 -18.33
C LYS A 61 4.01 17.05 -17.06
N PHE A 62 3.26 16.84 -15.97
CA PHE A 62 3.86 16.38 -14.73
C PHE A 62 4.57 15.04 -14.89
N ALA A 63 3.92 14.06 -15.53
CA ALA A 63 4.52 12.75 -15.77
C ALA A 63 5.73 12.83 -16.71
N LEU A 64 5.71 13.73 -17.69
CA LEU A 64 6.86 13.98 -18.57
C LEU A 64 8.08 14.47 -17.76
N ASP A 65 7.88 15.47 -16.92
CA ASP A 65 8.94 16.06 -16.09
C ASP A 65 9.51 15.01 -15.12
N VAL A 66 8.62 14.25 -14.47
CA VAL A 66 9.03 13.14 -13.59
C VAL A 66 9.81 12.08 -14.38
N ALA A 67 9.30 11.62 -15.52
CA ALA A 67 9.94 10.58 -16.30
C ALA A 67 11.36 10.96 -16.75
N ILE A 68 11.58 12.22 -17.13
CA ILE A 68 12.90 12.73 -17.52
C ILE A 68 13.89 12.67 -16.35
N GLU A 69 13.48 13.14 -15.16
CA GLU A 69 14.34 13.14 -13.97
C GLU A 69 14.57 11.74 -13.40
N VAL A 70 13.55 10.88 -13.41
CA VAL A 70 13.65 9.47 -13.03
C VAL A 70 14.63 8.72 -13.95
N LEU A 71 14.48 8.89 -15.27
CA LEU A 71 15.37 8.26 -16.24
C LEU A 71 16.83 8.66 -16.02
N HIS A 72 17.07 9.95 -15.76
CA HIS A 72 18.40 10.45 -15.42
C HIS A 72 18.94 9.88 -14.09
N TYR A 73 18.09 9.81 -13.07
CA TYR A 73 18.44 9.23 -11.78
C TYR A 73 18.85 7.76 -11.92
N TYR A 74 18.07 6.93 -12.62
CA TYR A 74 18.39 5.50 -12.78
C TYR A 74 19.60 5.24 -13.67
N ASN A 75 19.80 6.00 -14.76
CA ASN A 75 21.03 5.92 -15.55
C ASN A 75 22.27 6.11 -14.66
N SER A 76 22.21 7.10 -13.75
CA SER A 76 23.30 7.42 -12.82
C SER A 76 23.42 6.39 -11.70
N TYR A 77 22.32 6.04 -11.04
CA TYR A 77 22.28 5.19 -9.85
C TYR A 77 22.66 3.74 -10.17
N PHE A 78 22.16 3.19 -11.28
CA PHE A 78 22.53 1.85 -11.76
C PHE A 78 23.82 1.86 -12.58
N SER A 79 24.32 3.03 -12.97
CA SER A 79 25.51 3.19 -13.83
C SER A 79 25.42 2.38 -15.13
N ILE A 80 24.22 2.33 -15.70
CA ILE A 80 23.88 1.66 -16.96
C ILE A 80 22.87 2.55 -17.67
N GLU A 81 23.21 3.02 -18.86
CA GLU A 81 22.32 3.85 -19.67
C GLU A 81 21.11 3.06 -20.21
N TYR A 82 19.96 3.71 -20.26
CA TYR A 82 18.79 3.20 -20.96
C TYR A 82 19.09 2.99 -22.46
N PRO A 83 18.86 1.78 -23.01
CA PRO A 83 19.42 1.40 -24.31
C PRO A 83 18.59 1.84 -25.53
N LEU A 84 17.37 2.34 -25.35
CA LEU A 84 16.50 2.70 -26.47
C LEU A 84 16.54 4.20 -26.78
N PRO A 85 16.36 4.61 -28.04
CA PRO A 85 16.41 6.04 -28.41
C PRO A 85 15.19 6.85 -27.96
N LYS A 86 14.14 6.18 -27.48
CA LYS A 86 12.90 6.81 -27.01
C LYS A 86 12.24 6.03 -25.87
N MET A 87 11.44 6.73 -25.09
CA MET A 87 10.55 6.19 -24.07
C MET A 87 9.19 6.90 -24.17
N ASP A 88 8.16 6.15 -24.51
CA ASP A 88 6.80 6.68 -24.55
C ASP A 88 6.03 6.17 -23.34
N LEU A 89 5.27 7.06 -22.70
CA LEU A 89 4.28 6.75 -21.67
C LEU A 89 2.90 7.02 -22.29
N VAL A 90 1.97 6.08 -22.21
CA VAL A 90 0.66 6.20 -22.88
C VAL A 90 -0.47 6.03 -21.89
N ALA A 91 -1.31 7.07 -21.75
CA ALA A 91 -2.54 6.99 -20.99
C ALA A 91 -3.63 6.25 -21.80
N ILE A 92 -4.03 5.08 -21.33
CA ILE A 92 -5.09 4.26 -21.91
C ILE A 92 -6.34 4.29 -21.03
N SER A 93 -7.51 4.32 -21.68
CA SER A 93 -8.80 4.55 -21.00
C SER A 93 -9.32 3.33 -20.22
N ASP A 94 -9.04 2.13 -20.72
CA ASP A 94 -9.43 0.86 -20.09
C ASP A 94 -8.19 -0.01 -19.87
N PHE A 95 -7.88 -0.25 -18.59
CA PHE A 95 -6.73 -1.02 -18.17
C PHE A 95 -6.99 -1.63 -16.79
N SER A 96 -6.86 -2.95 -16.69
CA SER A 96 -7.15 -3.71 -15.46
C SER A 96 -6.12 -3.46 -14.36
N ALA A 97 -4.86 -3.22 -14.74
CA ALA A 97 -3.77 -2.88 -13.84
C ALA A 97 -3.60 -1.35 -13.68
N GLY A 98 -2.60 -0.94 -12.91
CA GLY A 98 -2.21 0.47 -12.79
C GLY A 98 -1.43 0.97 -14.01
N ALA A 99 -0.38 0.22 -14.36
CA ALA A 99 0.50 0.45 -15.49
C ALA A 99 1.18 -0.87 -15.93
N MET A 100 1.97 -0.83 -17.01
CA MET A 100 2.74 -1.95 -17.54
C MET A 100 3.97 -1.44 -18.29
N GLU A 101 5.11 -2.06 -18.03
CA GLU A 101 6.46 -1.57 -18.30
C GLU A 101 6.97 -1.79 -19.74
N ASN A 102 6.08 -2.02 -20.71
CA ASN A 102 6.46 -2.51 -22.04
C ASN A 102 7.61 -1.67 -22.65
N TRP A 103 8.65 -2.34 -23.16
CA TRP A 103 9.96 -1.70 -23.33
C TRP A 103 9.94 -0.55 -24.36
N GLY A 104 10.02 0.67 -23.82
CA GLY A 104 9.95 1.92 -24.57
C GLY A 104 8.54 2.37 -24.96
N LEU A 105 7.47 1.68 -24.56
CA LEU A 105 6.07 2.07 -24.73
C LEU A 105 5.26 1.68 -23.48
N ILE A 106 5.51 2.36 -22.37
CA ILE A 106 4.90 2.07 -21.08
C ILE A 106 3.42 2.49 -21.12
N THR A 107 2.50 1.62 -20.74
CA THR A 107 1.06 1.93 -20.72
C THR A 107 0.58 2.18 -19.30
N TYR A 108 -0.30 3.17 -19.13
CA TYR A 108 -0.86 3.56 -17.84
C TYR A 108 -2.36 3.71 -17.96
N ARG A 109 -3.09 3.35 -16.92
CA ARG A 109 -4.43 3.89 -16.73
C ARG A 109 -4.35 5.41 -16.54
N GLU A 110 -5.31 6.16 -17.09
CA GLU A 110 -5.31 7.65 -17.04
C GLU A 110 -5.03 8.22 -15.63
N THR A 111 -5.63 7.64 -14.59
CA THR A 111 -5.46 8.07 -13.18
C THR A 111 -4.06 7.79 -12.59
N PHE A 112 -3.16 7.15 -13.33
CA PHE A 112 -1.80 6.82 -12.89
C PHE A 112 -0.71 7.58 -13.67
N VAL A 113 -1.09 8.43 -14.62
CA VAL A 113 -0.11 9.23 -15.41
C VAL A 113 -0.56 10.68 -15.65
N LEU A 114 -1.86 10.98 -15.63
CA LEU A 114 -2.37 12.32 -15.90
C LEU A 114 -2.59 13.10 -14.60
N VAL A 115 -2.14 14.36 -14.59
CA VAL A 115 -2.35 15.31 -13.48
C VAL A 115 -3.10 16.53 -13.98
N ASP A 116 -4.28 16.77 -13.41
CA ASP A 116 -5.00 18.02 -13.58
C ASP A 116 -4.65 18.98 -12.43
N SER A 117 -4.17 20.18 -12.75
CA SER A 117 -3.65 21.12 -11.75
C SER A 117 -4.68 21.59 -10.72
N GLU A 118 -5.97 21.55 -11.07
CA GLU A 118 -7.06 21.99 -10.18
C GLU A 118 -7.77 20.82 -9.49
N ASN A 119 -7.79 19.65 -10.12
CA ASN A 119 -8.67 18.55 -9.75
C ASN A 119 -7.98 17.29 -9.23
N THR A 120 -6.67 17.14 -9.47
CA THR A 120 -5.89 16.02 -8.94
C THR A 120 -5.46 16.28 -7.50
N SER A 121 -5.76 15.35 -6.61
CA SER A 121 -5.36 15.44 -5.20
C SER A 121 -3.84 15.32 -5.03
N LEU A 122 -3.30 15.88 -3.95
CA LEU A 122 -1.87 15.83 -3.67
C LEU A 122 -1.39 14.39 -3.49
N ILE A 123 -2.15 13.56 -2.78
CA ILE A 123 -1.84 12.13 -2.61
C ILE A 123 -1.80 11.41 -3.96
N ARG A 124 -2.73 11.73 -4.88
CA ARG A 124 -2.76 11.15 -6.23
C ARG A 124 -1.54 11.58 -7.04
N LYS A 125 -1.17 12.86 -6.98
CA LYS A 125 0.03 13.37 -7.64
C LYS A 125 1.31 12.67 -7.16
N GLN A 126 1.41 12.36 -5.87
CA GLN A 126 2.52 11.55 -5.34
C GLN A 126 2.48 10.11 -5.87
N SER A 127 1.31 9.47 -5.89
CA SER A 127 1.16 8.12 -6.45
C SER A 127 1.56 8.06 -7.91
N ILE A 128 1.24 9.09 -8.71
CA ILE A 128 1.66 9.17 -10.12
C ILE A 128 3.19 9.25 -10.22
N ALA A 129 3.86 10.02 -9.37
CA ALA A 129 5.32 10.08 -9.38
C ALA A 129 5.96 8.73 -9.03
N LEU A 130 5.39 8.01 -8.05
CA LEU A 130 5.81 6.65 -7.70
C LEU A 130 5.59 5.67 -8.85
N THR A 131 4.38 5.61 -9.42
CA THR A 131 4.08 4.69 -10.54
C THR A 131 4.97 4.96 -11.75
N VAL A 132 5.18 6.23 -12.12
CA VAL A 132 6.14 6.57 -13.20
C VAL A 132 7.55 6.09 -12.86
N ALA A 133 7.99 6.22 -11.60
CA ALA A 133 9.29 5.69 -11.18
C ALA A 133 9.36 4.15 -11.21
N HIS A 134 8.31 3.46 -10.79
CA HIS A 134 8.20 1.99 -10.82
C HIS A 134 8.35 1.45 -12.25
N GLU A 135 7.57 1.97 -13.19
CA GLU A 135 7.61 1.50 -14.58
C GLU A 135 8.94 1.80 -15.29
N ILE A 136 9.59 2.91 -14.92
CA ILE A 136 10.91 3.24 -15.47
C ILE A 136 12.01 2.38 -14.81
N ALA A 137 11.86 1.98 -13.54
CA ALA A 137 12.79 1.04 -12.90
C ALA A 137 12.78 -0.32 -13.60
N HIS A 138 11.61 -0.78 -14.07
CA HIS A 138 11.48 -2.02 -14.84
C HIS A 138 12.27 -2.04 -16.15
N GLN A 139 12.65 -0.88 -16.69
CA GLN A 139 13.50 -0.82 -17.88
C GLN A 139 14.88 -1.45 -17.62
N TRP A 140 15.30 -1.58 -16.36
CA TRP A 140 16.43 -2.39 -15.91
C TRP A 140 15.97 -3.71 -15.28
N PHE A 141 15.00 -3.67 -14.36
CA PHE A 141 14.49 -4.84 -13.61
C PHE A 141 13.22 -5.41 -14.24
N GLY A 142 13.41 -6.22 -15.27
CA GLY A 142 12.34 -6.90 -16.00
C GLY A 142 12.54 -6.86 -17.50
N ASN A 143 13.02 -5.72 -18.02
CA ASN A 143 13.26 -5.54 -19.45
C ASN A 143 14.69 -5.89 -19.83
N LEU A 144 15.68 -5.18 -19.25
CA LEU A 144 17.09 -5.42 -19.53
C LEU A 144 17.57 -6.75 -18.92
N VAL A 145 17.17 -7.03 -17.69
CA VAL A 145 17.39 -8.31 -17.02
C VAL A 145 16.04 -8.81 -16.55
N THR A 146 15.60 -9.96 -17.05
CA THR A 146 14.29 -10.54 -16.73
C THR A 146 14.48 -11.74 -15.81
N MET A 147 13.55 -12.02 -14.90
CA MET A 147 13.51 -13.32 -14.25
C MET A 147 13.47 -14.49 -15.26
N GLU A 148 14.08 -15.63 -14.93
CA GLU A 148 14.04 -16.86 -15.74
C GLU A 148 12.63 -17.45 -15.81
N TRP A 149 11.93 -17.40 -14.68
CA TRP A 149 10.56 -17.88 -14.56
C TRP A 149 9.80 -17.07 -13.52
N TRP A 150 8.48 -17.16 -13.54
CA TRP A 150 7.56 -16.47 -12.64
C TRP A 150 7.80 -16.79 -11.15
N THR A 151 8.44 -17.93 -10.83
CA THR A 151 8.94 -18.23 -9.49
C THR A 151 9.80 -17.11 -8.90
N HIS A 152 10.51 -16.36 -9.76
CA HIS A 152 11.40 -15.26 -9.37
C HIS A 152 10.82 -13.89 -9.74
N LEU A 153 9.49 -13.75 -9.90
CA LEU A 153 8.80 -12.49 -10.26
C LEU A 153 9.25 -11.29 -9.39
N TRP A 154 9.52 -11.53 -8.11
CA TRP A 154 9.98 -10.52 -7.16
C TRP A 154 11.30 -9.82 -7.58
N LEU A 155 12.14 -10.45 -8.41
CA LEU A 155 13.35 -9.83 -8.97
C LEU A 155 13.01 -8.63 -9.87
N ASN A 156 11.81 -8.62 -10.45
CA ASN A 156 11.27 -7.47 -11.16
C ASN A 156 10.50 -6.58 -10.16
N GLU A 157 9.39 -7.10 -9.61
CA GLU A 157 8.39 -6.29 -8.92
C GLU A 157 8.88 -5.75 -7.57
N GLY A 158 9.53 -6.59 -6.76
CA GLY A 158 10.09 -6.17 -5.49
C GLY A 158 11.18 -5.09 -5.68
N TYR A 159 11.97 -5.21 -6.75
CA TYR A 159 13.00 -4.21 -7.08
C TYR A 159 12.43 -2.91 -7.61
N ALA A 160 11.46 -2.97 -8.52
CA ALA A 160 10.79 -1.77 -9.02
C ALA A 160 10.08 -1.03 -7.87
N SER A 161 9.38 -1.75 -7.00
CA SER A 161 8.73 -1.19 -5.80
C SER A 161 9.72 -0.65 -4.77
N PHE A 162 10.92 -1.21 -4.64
CA PHE A 162 11.96 -0.57 -3.81
C PHE A 162 12.53 0.69 -4.47
N ALA A 163 12.82 0.60 -5.76
CA ALA A 163 13.49 1.66 -6.53
C ALA A 163 12.60 2.89 -6.72
N GLU A 164 11.27 2.74 -6.80
CA GLU A 164 10.34 3.88 -6.91
C GLU A 164 10.45 4.79 -5.68
N PHE A 165 10.46 4.23 -4.47
CA PHE A 165 10.54 5.00 -3.23
C PHE A 165 11.92 5.62 -3.07
N LEU A 166 12.98 4.89 -3.42
CA LEU A 166 14.34 5.42 -3.37
C LEU A 166 14.52 6.62 -4.31
N CYS A 167 14.01 6.51 -5.54
CA CYS A 167 14.08 7.58 -6.54
C CYS A 167 13.21 8.78 -6.14
N VAL A 168 11.93 8.56 -5.84
CA VAL A 168 10.99 9.64 -5.50
C VAL A 168 11.42 10.37 -4.22
N ASN A 169 12.00 9.67 -3.23
CA ASN A 169 12.58 10.31 -2.05
C ASN A 169 13.71 11.27 -2.40
N LYS A 170 14.51 10.97 -3.43
CA LYS A 170 15.59 11.84 -3.90
C LYS A 170 15.06 13.04 -4.68
N LEU A 171 14.08 12.81 -5.56
CA LEU A 171 13.53 13.84 -6.45
C LEU A 171 12.58 14.80 -5.72
N PHE A 172 11.82 14.29 -4.75
CA PHE A 172 10.81 15.02 -4.00
C PHE A 172 11.00 14.82 -2.49
N PRO A 173 12.09 15.35 -1.89
CA PRO A 173 12.40 15.12 -0.48
C PRO A 173 11.30 15.64 0.47
N ASN A 174 10.55 16.66 0.07
CA ASN A 174 9.41 17.18 0.82
C ASN A 174 8.24 16.18 0.92
N TYR A 175 8.15 15.19 0.03
CA TYR A 175 7.10 14.16 0.07
C TYR A 175 7.25 13.20 1.26
N SER A 176 8.47 13.10 1.82
CA SER A 176 8.82 12.12 2.86
C SER A 176 8.36 10.70 2.50
N ILE A 177 8.46 10.34 1.21
CA ILE A 177 7.90 9.09 0.70
C ILE A 177 8.57 7.86 1.34
N TRP A 178 9.83 7.99 1.75
CA TRP A 178 10.54 6.94 2.48
C TRP A 178 9.90 6.61 3.83
N ASN A 179 9.24 7.58 4.47
CA ASN A 179 8.47 7.30 5.68
C ASN A 179 7.16 6.58 5.34
N GLN A 180 6.51 7.01 4.24
CA GLN A 180 5.27 6.39 3.74
C GLN A 180 5.50 4.94 3.29
N PHE A 181 6.73 4.55 2.92
CA PHE A 181 7.10 3.15 2.64
C PHE A 181 6.63 2.20 3.75
N ILE A 182 6.66 2.63 5.02
CA ILE A 182 6.25 1.75 6.11
C ILE A 182 4.76 1.43 6.02
N THR A 183 3.89 2.42 5.81
CA THR A 183 2.44 2.16 5.68
C THR A 183 2.08 1.51 4.35
N ASP A 184 2.76 1.89 3.28
CA ASP A 184 2.35 1.59 1.92
C ASP A 184 2.91 0.23 1.45
N MET A 185 4.07 -0.17 1.96
CA MET A 185 4.74 -1.43 1.64
C MET A 185 4.83 -2.34 2.86
N TYR A 186 5.62 -1.93 3.86
CA TYR A 186 6.01 -2.80 4.98
C TYR A 186 4.82 -3.36 5.77
N THR A 187 3.94 -2.52 6.29
CA THR A 187 2.77 -2.94 7.08
C THR A 187 1.85 -3.84 6.26
N ARG A 188 1.54 -3.46 5.02
CA ARG A 188 0.66 -4.26 4.14
C ARG A 188 1.20 -5.66 3.88
N ALA A 189 2.52 -5.76 3.67
CA ALA A 189 3.19 -7.05 3.52
C ALA A 189 3.05 -7.91 4.77
N LEU A 190 3.31 -7.33 5.97
CA LEU A 190 3.20 -8.06 7.23
C LEU A 190 1.76 -8.51 7.54
N GLU A 191 0.76 -7.72 7.15
CA GLU A 191 -0.66 -8.07 7.34
C GLU A 191 -1.05 -9.32 6.53
N LEU A 192 -0.57 -9.45 5.29
CA LEU A 192 -0.80 -10.65 4.48
C LEU A 192 0.07 -11.83 4.95
N ASP A 193 1.35 -11.57 5.22
CA ASP A 193 2.34 -12.62 5.43
C ASP A 193 2.24 -13.32 6.80
N CYS A 194 1.45 -12.76 7.73
CA CYS A 194 1.15 -13.41 9.00
C CYS A 194 0.03 -14.45 8.93
N LEU A 195 -0.69 -14.53 7.80
CA LEU A 195 -1.74 -15.53 7.56
C LEU A 195 -1.14 -16.92 7.28
N LYS A 196 -1.87 -17.98 7.62
CA LYS A 196 -1.53 -19.36 7.27
C LYS A 196 -1.59 -19.59 5.76
N ASN A 197 -2.46 -18.83 5.07
CA ASN A 197 -2.65 -18.89 3.62
C ASN A 197 -1.82 -17.82 2.86
N SER A 198 -0.64 -17.43 3.39
CA SER A 198 0.37 -16.66 2.66
C SER A 198 1.19 -17.58 1.71
N HIS A 199 2.30 -17.09 1.15
CA HIS A 199 3.32 -17.88 0.45
C HIS A 199 4.74 -17.30 0.66
N PRO A 200 5.81 -18.08 0.45
CA PRO A 200 7.17 -17.54 0.33
C PRO A 200 7.28 -16.55 -0.85
N ILE A 201 8.28 -15.66 -0.83
CA ILE A 201 8.53 -14.78 -2.00
C ILE A 201 8.87 -15.63 -3.23
N GLU A 202 9.72 -16.65 -3.07
CA GLU A 202 9.96 -17.65 -4.12
C GLU A 202 8.90 -18.74 -4.04
N VAL A 203 7.94 -18.68 -4.95
CA VAL A 203 6.82 -19.63 -5.04
C VAL A 203 6.88 -20.38 -6.37
N PRO A 204 7.00 -21.72 -6.38
CA PRO A 204 6.98 -22.48 -7.62
C PRO A 204 5.66 -22.26 -8.38
N VAL A 205 5.76 -21.84 -9.65
CA VAL A 205 4.61 -21.65 -10.53
C VAL A 205 4.58 -22.76 -11.58
N GLY A 206 3.53 -23.56 -11.57
CA GLY A 206 3.31 -24.67 -12.50
C GLY A 206 2.27 -24.39 -13.59
N HIS A 207 1.23 -23.60 -13.28
CA HIS A 207 0.14 -23.29 -14.20
C HIS A 207 -0.04 -21.77 -14.41
N PRO A 208 -0.40 -21.27 -15.61
CA PRO A 208 -0.55 -19.83 -15.84
C PRO A 208 -1.54 -19.11 -14.93
N SER A 209 -2.61 -19.77 -14.46
CA SER A 209 -3.56 -19.15 -13.52
C SER A 209 -2.96 -18.86 -12.15
N GLU A 210 -1.86 -19.53 -11.78
CA GLU A 210 -1.15 -19.28 -10.51
C GLU A 210 -0.28 -18.02 -10.59
N ILE A 211 0.03 -17.56 -11.81
CA ILE A 211 0.83 -16.33 -12.03
C ILE A 211 0.07 -15.14 -11.45
N ASP A 212 -1.23 -15.00 -11.75
CA ASP A 212 -2.03 -13.88 -11.27
C ASP A 212 -2.12 -13.84 -9.74
N GLU A 213 -2.08 -15.00 -9.06
CA GLU A 213 -2.12 -15.07 -7.60
C GLU A 213 -0.83 -14.59 -6.93
N ILE A 214 0.29 -14.50 -7.66
CA ILE A 214 1.59 -14.07 -7.12
C ILE A 214 1.91 -12.61 -7.47
N PHE A 215 1.04 -11.95 -8.25
CA PHE A 215 1.02 -10.49 -8.40
C PHE A 215 0.30 -9.84 -7.20
N ASP A 216 0.85 -10.04 -6.01
CA ASP A 216 0.22 -9.69 -4.74
C ASP A 216 1.13 -8.90 -3.79
N GLU A 217 0.68 -8.63 -2.56
CA GLU A 217 1.49 -7.90 -1.58
C GLU A 217 2.77 -8.65 -1.16
N ILE A 218 2.95 -9.94 -1.45
CA ILE A 218 4.20 -10.65 -1.17
C ILE A 218 5.27 -10.30 -2.21
N SER A 219 4.99 -10.46 -3.50
CA SER A 219 5.99 -10.19 -4.55
C SER A 219 6.42 -8.73 -4.60
N TYR A 220 5.47 -7.81 -4.42
CA TYR A 220 5.72 -6.37 -4.41
C TYR A 220 6.21 -5.90 -3.04
N ASN A 221 5.34 -5.94 -2.04
CA ASN A 221 5.55 -5.22 -0.79
C ASN A 221 6.55 -5.94 0.13
N LYS A 222 6.45 -7.28 0.30
CA LYS A 222 7.45 -8.06 1.05
C LYS A 222 8.79 -8.07 0.32
N GLY A 223 8.79 -8.27 -1.00
CA GLY A 223 9.97 -8.16 -1.85
C GLY A 223 10.73 -6.85 -1.63
N ALA A 224 10.06 -5.71 -1.80
CA ALA A 224 10.64 -4.39 -1.56
C ALA A 224 11.12 -4.18 -0.12
N SER A 225 10.39 -4.70 0.87
CA SER A 225 10.75 -4.55 2.29
C SER A 225 12.00 -5.35 2.66
N VAL A 226 12.16 -6.56 2.11
CA VAL A 226 13.37 -7.38 2.27
C VAL A 226 14.55 -6.72 1.54
N ILE A 227 14.34 -6.14 0.35
CA ILE A 227 15.38 -5.36 -0.36
C ILE A 227 15.79 -4.13 0.46
N ARG A 228 14.84 -3.42 1.07
CA ARG A 228 15.16 -2.28 1.96
C ARG A 228 15.99 -2.70 3.16
N MET A 229 15.67 -3.83 3.80
CA MET A 229 16.48 -4.39 4.87
C MET A 229 17.89 -4.75 4.37
N LEU A 230 18.02 -5.38 3.20
CA LEU A 230 19.31 -5.69 2.58
C LEU A 230 20.11 -4.43 2.25
N TYR A 231 19.48 -3.42 1.67
CA TYR A 231 20.07 -2.11 1.35
C TYR A 231 20.71 -1.48 2.60
N HIS A 232 19.99 -1.48 3.73
CA HIS A 232 20.54 -0.99 5.00
C HIS A 232 21.63 -1.90 5.58
N TYR A 233 21.51 -3.22 5.43
CA TYR A 233 22.53 -4.17 5.88
C TYR A 233 23.84 -4.04 5.10
N LEU A 234 23.78 -3.83 3.78
CA LEU A 234 24.94 -3.68 2.92
C LEU A 234 25.57 -2.29 3.07
N GLY A 235 24.74 -1.25 3.06
CA GLY A 235 25.14 0.14 2.84
C GLY A 235 25.03 0.52 1.36
N ASP A 236 24.71 1.79 1.08
CA ASP A 236 24.39 2.28 -0.27
C ASP A 236 25.51 2.00 -1.29
N ASP A 237 26.77 2.20 -0.92
CA ASP A 237 27.89 2.02 -1.84
C ASP A 237 28.02 0.60 -2.37
N ASP A 238 27.97 -0.41 -1.48
CA ASP A 238 28.11 -1.81 -1.88
C ASP A 238 26.83 -2.35 -2.52
N PHE A 239 25.67 -1.81 -2.12
CA PHE A 239 24.40 -2.08 -2.79
C PHE A 239 24.44 -1.59 -4.25
N ARG A 240 24.83 -0.33 -4.51
CA ARG A 240 24.94 0.21 -5.88
C ARG A 240 25.92 -0.57 -6.75
N LYS A 241 27.09 -0.92 -6.21
CA LYS A 241 28.08 -1.75 -6.93
C LYS A 241 27.50 -3.13 -7.26
N GLY A 242 26.81 -3.77 -6.31
CA GLY A 242 26.21 -5.09 -6.50
C GLY A 242 25.13 -5.07 -7.59
N MET A 243 24.26 -4.05 -7.57
CA MET A 243 23.25 -3.85 -8.60
C MET A 243 23.85 -3.63 -9.99
N ASN A 244 24.86 -2.78 -10.10
CA ASN A 244 25.56 -2.55 -11.36
C ASN A 244 26.21 -3.83 -11.90
N LEU A 245 26.87 -4.60 -11.02
CA LEU A 245 27.51 -5.86 -11.37
C LEU A 245 26.50 -6.88 -11.89
N TYR A 246 25.38 -7.05 -11.18
CA TYR A 246 24.27 -7.93 -11.57
C TYR A 246 23.73 -7.53 -12.95
N LEU A 247 23.29 -6.27 -13.11
CA LEU A 247 22.70 -5.80 -14.37
C LEU A 247 23.70 -5.90 -15.55
N THR A 248 24.98 -5.58 -15.32
CA THR A 248 26.00 -5.65 -16.37
C THR A 248 26.28 -7.09 -16.83
N ARG A 249 26.31 -8.04 -15.89
CA ARG A 249 26.60 -9.45 -16.14
C ARG A 249 25.44 -10.14 -16.88
N HIS A 250 24.21 -9.73 -16.61
CA HIS A 250 23.00 -10.40 -17.08
C HIS A 250 22.17 -9.61 -18.11
N LYS A 251 22.62 -8.43 -18.55
CA LYS A 251 21.92 -7.65 -19.59
C LYS A 251 21.52 -8.50 -20.82
N TYR A 252 20.27 -8.35 -21.25
CA TYR A 252 19.62 -9.08 -22.33
C TYR A 252 19.49 -10.59 -22.10
N LYS A 253 19.48 -11.03 -20.84
CA LYS A 253 19.34 -12.43 -20.43
C LYS A 253 18.37 -12.53 -19.27
N ASN A 254 18.13 -13.79 -18.89
CA ASN A 254 17.35 -14.13 -17.73
C ASN A 254 18.22 -14.45 -16.50
N THR A 255 17.65 -14.32 -15.31
CA THR A 255 18.29 -14.62 -14.03
C THR A 255 17.36 -15.36 -13.09
N PHE A 256 17.97 -16.10 -12.17
CA PHE A 256 17.31 -16.62 -10.97
C PHE A 256 17.95 -15.96 -9.75
N THR A 257 17.34 -16.13 -8.58
CA THR A 257 17.67 -15.33 -7.39
C THR A 257 19.13 -15.42 -6.96
N GLU A 258 19.77 -16.58 -7.04
CA GLU A 258 21.17 -16.75 -6.64
C GLU A 258 22.15 -15.91 -7.48
N ASP A 259 21.81 -15.55 -8.73
CA ASP A 259 22.63 -14.65 -9.54
C ASP A 259 22.76 -13.25 -8.90
N LEU A 260 21.67 -12.77 -8.29
CA LEU A 260 21.64 -11.50 -7.57
C LEU A 260 22.46 -11.56 -6.28
N TRP A 261 22.31 -12.65 -5.51
CA TRP A 261 23.09 -12.86 -4.30
C TRP A 261 24.57 -12.92 -4.58
N ALA A 262 24.99 -13.65 -5.61
CA ALA A 262 26.39 -13.73 -6.00
C ALA A 262 26.98 -12.35 -6.30
N ALA A 263 26.23 -11.46 -6.96
CA ALA A 263 26.69 -10.10 -7.24
C ALA A 263 26.89 -9.27 -5.96
N PHE A 264 25.97 -9.34 -5.00
CA PHE A 264 26.12 -8.62 -3.73
C PHE A 264 27.19 -9.21 -2.81
N GLU A 265 27.35 -10.53 -2.77
CA GLU A 265 28.42 -11.16 -1.99
C GLU A 265 29.80 -10.73 -2.51
N GLU A 266 29.96 -10.66 -3.84
CA GLU A 266 31.20 -10.20 -4.47
C GLU A 266 31.54 -8.76 -4.11
N THR A 267 30.55 -7.86 -4.06
CA THR A 267 30.82 -6.43 -3.80
C THR A 267 30.89 -6.06 -2.33
N SER A 268 30.17 -6.78 -1.46
CA SER A 268 30.09 -6.45 -0.03
C SER A 268 30.94 -7.33 0.88
N SER A 269 31.38 -8.50 0.40
CA SER A 269 32.00 -9.54 1.23
C SER A 269 31.16 -9.98 2.45
N LYS A 270 29.85 -9.72 2.43
CA LYS A 270 28.88 -10.16 3.44
C LYS A 270 28.17 -11.43 2.95
N PRO A 271 27.70 -12.32 3.84
CA PRO A 271 27.12 -13.61 3.45
C PRO A 271 25.65 -13.49 3.02
N VAL A 272 25.39 -12.65 2.01
CA VAL A 272 24.05 -12.23 1.57
C VAL A 272 23.16 -13.41 1.20
N GLY A 273 23.68 -14.38 0.44
CA GLY A 273 22.90 -15.53 -0.01
C GLY A 273 22.37 -16.35 1.16
N SER A 274 23.19 -16.58 2.19
CA SER A 274 22.76 -17.32 3.38
C SER A 274 21.71 -16.58 4.21
N ILE A 275 21.85 -15.25 4.38
CA ILE A 275 20.88 -14.45 5.14
C ILE A 275 19.57 -14.34 4.35
N MET A 276 19.62 -13.84 3.12
CA MET A 276 18.44 -13.53 2.31
C MET A 276 17.66 -14.77 1.89
N SER A 277 18.30 -15.94 1.75
CA SER A 277 17.58 -17.20 1.52
C SER A 277 16.56 -17.51 2.62
N THR A 278 16.84 -17.13 3.88
CA THR A 278 15.88 -17.31 4.99
C THR A 278 14.68 -16.36 4.91
N TRP A 279 14.74 -15.31 4.09
CA TRP A 279 13.66 -14.33 3.94
C TRP A 279 12.77 -14.61 2.74
N ILE A 280 13.33 -15.21 1.68
CA ILE A 280 12.62 -15.40 0.42
C ILE A 280 12.04 -16.80 0.25
N LYS A 281 12.70 -17.85 0.78
CA LYS A 281 12.35 -19.26 0.51
C LYS A 281 11.34 -19.84 1.51
N GLN A 282 11.04 -19.11 2.58
CA GLN A 282 10.07 -19.53 3.60
C GLN A 282 8.98 -18.47 3.79
N MET A 283 7.78 -18.96 4.08
CA MET A 283 6.58 -18.15 4.29
C MET A 283 6.57 -17.52 5.68
N GLY A 284 6.09 -16.28 5.77
CA GLY A 284 6.01 -15.53 7.02
C GLY A 284 7.28 -14.78 7.38
N PHE A 285 7.25 -14.23 8.59
CA PHE A 285 8.32 -13.43 9.19
C PHE A 285 8.36 -13.66 10.71
N PRO A 286 9.47 -13.29 11.38
CA PRO A 286 9.58 -13.46 12.82
C PRO A 286 8.99 -12.28 13.60
N VAL A 287 8.57 -12.56 14.83
CA VAL A 287 8.52 -11.58 15.92
C VAL A 287 9.73 -11.80 16.83
N VAL A 288 10.43 -10.72 17.17
CA VAL A 288 11.54 -10.71 18.12
C VAL A 288 11.02 -10.19 19.46
N LYS A 289 11.00 -11.09 20.45
CA LYS A 289 10.50 -10.84 21.80
C LYS A 289 11.66 -10.51 22.73
N ILE A 290 11.49 -9.50 23.58
CA ILE A 290 12.36 -9.31 24.74
C ILE A 290 11.78 -10.14 25.90
N LEU A 291 12.46 -11.23 26.26
CA LEU A 291 12.05 -12.11 27.36
C LEU A 291 12.42 -11.55 28.74
N SER A 292 13.56 -10.87 28.84
CA SER A 292 14.01 -10.19 30.06
C SER A 292 14.93 -9.01 29.73
N SER A 293 14.98 -8.06 30.66
CA SER A 293 15.72 -6.81 30.55
C SER A 293 16.32 -6.46 31.92
N GLU A 294 17.60 -6.81 32.11
CA GLU A 294 18.31 -6.62 33.38
C GLU A 294 19.27 -5.43 33.28
N GLN A 295 19.20 -4.52 34.24
CA GLN A 295 20.16 -3.41 34.32
C GLN A 295 21.37 -3.83 35.16
N LYS A 296 22.58 -3.68 34.60
CA LYS A 296 23.87 -3.84 35.28
C LYS A 296 24.67 -2.55 35.15
N GLU A 297 24.66 -1.72 36.18
CA GLU A 297 25.30 -0.39 36.19
C GLU A 297 24.86 0.48 35.00
N THR A 298 25.69 0.67 33.98
CA THR A 298 25.39 1.43 32.75
C THR A 298 25.04 0.55 31.55
N THR A 299 24.98 -0.77 31.72
CA THR A 299 24.72 -1.74 30.65
C THR A 299 23.36 -2.39 30.84
N ARG A 300 22.60 -2.51 29.74
CA ARG A 300 21.33 -3.25 29.71
C ARG A 300 21.56 -4.62 29.08
N VAL A 301 21.26 -5.68 29.82
CA VAL A 301 21.31 -7.06 29.32
C VAL A 301 19.90 -7.47 28.87
N LEU A 302 19.75 -7.79 27.59
CA LEU A 302 18.48 -8.22 27.00
C LEU A 302 18.57 -9.70 26.60
N LYS A 303 17.56 -10.47 26.97
CA LYS A 303 17.34 -11.81 26.42
C LYS A 303 16.31 -11.73 25.30
N LEU A 304 16.74 -12.01 24.07
CA LEU A 304 15.90 -11.95 22.88
C LEU A 304 15.51 -13.34 22.42
N GLU A 305 14.29 -13.51 21.93
CA GLU A 305 13.80 -14.74 21.30
C GLU A 305 13.09 -14.43 19.98
N GLN A 306 13.42 -15.16 18.91
CA GLN A 306 12.69 -15.10 17.64
C GLN A 306 11.70 -16.27 17.54
N GLU A 307 10.50 -16.00 17.01
CA GLU A 307 9.56 -17.03 16.57
C GLU A 307 8.75 -16.53 15.38
N LYS A 308 8.18 -17.42 14.57
CA LYS A 308 7.26 -17.00 13.49
C LYS A 308 6.04 -16.28 14.06
N PHE A 309 5.74 -15.09 13.56
CA PHE A 309 4.52 -14.38 13.89
C PHE A 309 3.34 -14.94 13.09
N CYS A 310 2.26 -15.31 13.76
CA CYS A 310 1.03 -15.82 13.16
C CYS A 310 -0.15 -14.95 13.59
N ALA A 311 -1.03 -14.62 12.65
CA ALA A 311 -2.17 -13.73 12.86
C ALA A 311 -3.16 -14.24 13.92
N ASP A 312 -3.25 -15.56 14.11
CA ASP A 312 -4.09 -16.21 15.12
C ASP A 312 -3.40 -16.37 16.49
N GLY A 313 -2.18 -15.84 16.63
CA GLY A 313 -1.38 -15.93 17.84
C GLY A 313 -0.77 -17.30 18.12
N CYS A 314 -1.10 -18.33 17.32
CA CYS A 314 -0.60 -19.68 17.53
C CYS A 314 0.90 -19.79 17.21
N ARG A 315 1.58 -20.76 17.85
CA ARG A 315 2.94 -21.11 17.45
C ARG A 315 2.88 -21.88 16.13
N ALA A 316 3.81 -21.56 15.23
CA ALA A 316 3.95 -22.29 13.98
C ALA A 316 4.22 -23.77 14.23
N GLU A 317 3.56 -24.64 13.46
CA GLU A 317 3.77 -26.10 13.54
C GLU A 317 5.16 -26.50 13.04
N GLN A 318 5.68 -25.78 12.04
CA GLN A 318 7.00 -25.99 11.48
C GLN A 318 8.02 -25.08 12.17
N LYS A 319 9.24 -25.60 12.40
CA LYS A 319 10.35 -24.78 12.87
C LYS A 319 10.78 -23.83 11.75
N CYS A 320 10.49 -22.56 11.92
CA CYS A 320 10.98 -21.48 11.06
C CYS A 320 12.14 -20.77 11.76
N HIS A 321 13.17 -20.41 11.01
CA HIS A 321 14.33 -19.69 11.53
C HIS A 321 14.81 -18.67 10.52
N TRP A 322 15.04 -17.44 10.97
CA TRP A 322 15.57 -16.36 10.15
C TRP A 322 16.93 -15.91 10.67
N MET A 323 17.82 -15.54 9.74
CA MET A 323 19.00 -14.76 10.06
C MET A 323 18.61 -13.28 10.04
N ILE A 324 18.48 -12.68 11.22
CA ILE A 324 17.88 -11.35 11.36
C ILE A 324 18.97 -10.31 11.62
N PRO A 325 19.16 -9.30 10.74
CA PRO A 325 19.95 -8.12 11.06
C PRO A 325 19.23 -7.29 12.14
N ILE A 326 19.63 -7.45 13.40
CA ILE A 326 19.10 -6.71 14.53
C ILE A 326 19.87 -5.40 14.66
N ILE A 327 19.12 -4.30 14.78
CA ILE A 327 19.62 -2.99 15.19
C ILE A 327 18.88 -2.60 16.46
N ILE A 328 19.62 -2.11 17.44
CA ILE A 328 19.10 -1.62 18.72
C ILE A 328 19.43 -0.13 18.84
N SER A 329 18.41 0.69 19.13
CA SER A 329 18.55 2.12 19.42
C SER A 329 18.18 2.44 20.87
N THR A 330 18.71 3.56 21.33
CA THR A 330 18.48 4.16 22.66
C THR A 330 18.33 5.68 22.48
N PRO A 331 17.92 6.44 23.51
CA PRO A 331 17.87 7.90 23.41
C PRO A 331 19.20 8.55 22.97
N ASN A 332 20.31 7.89 23.27
CA ASN A 332 21.66 8.41 23.04
C ASN A 332 22.28 7.97 21.70
N SER A 333 21.74 6.93 21.06
CA SER A 333 22.28 6.40 19.80
C SER A 333 21.21 5.69 18.96
N SER A 334 21.14 6.03 17.68
CA SER A 334 20.30 5.33 16.70
C SER A 334 20.81 3.93 16.33
N HIS A 335 22.08 3.63 16.63
CA HIS A 335 22.76 2.36 16.37
C HIS A 335 23.59 1.98 17.59
N ALA A 336 22.93 1.82 18.74
CA ALA A 336 23.60 1.47 20.00
C ALA A 336 24.25 0.08 19.92
N HIS A 337 23.62 -0.86 19.20
CA HIS A 337 24.18 -2.19 18.95
C HIS A 337 23.60 -2.79 17.66
N THR A 338 24.42 -3.51 16.88
CA THR A 338 24.00 -4.17 15.64
C THR A 338 24.66 -5.55 15.53
N PHE A 339 23.87 -6.58 15.21
CA PHE A 339 24.37 -7.95 15.02
C PHE A 339 23.40 -8.80 14.18
N ILE A 340 23.83 -9.98 13.72
CA ILE A 340 22.95 -10.96 13.09
C ILE A 340 22.47 -11.95 14.15
N MET A 341 21.16 -12.03 14.38
CA MET A 341 20.56 -13.06 15.21
C MET A 341 20.36 -14.33 14.36
N ASP A 342 21.21 -15.33 14.60
CA ASP A 342 21.26 -16.63 13.91
C ASP A 342 20.86 -17.80 14.83
N LYS A 343 20.30 -17.48 16.00
CA LYS A 343 19.79 -18.44 16.99
C LYS A 343 18.36 -18.08 17.37
N GLU A 344 17.64 -19.07 17.87
CA GLU A 344 16.28 -18.89 18.41
C GLU A 344 16.29 -17.93 19.62
N THR A 345 17.29 -18.05 20.49
CA THR A 345 17.48 -17.18 21.66
C THR A 345 18.91 -16.66 21.71
N VAL A 346 19.08 -15.38 22.08
CA VAL A 346 20.38 -14.73 22.27
C VAL A 346 20.33 -13.80 23.48
N GLU A 347 21.46 -13.65 24.18
CA GLU A 347 21.66 -12.61 25.18
C GLU A 347 22.55 -11.52 24.58
N VAL A 348 22.15 -10.26 24.72
CA VAL A 348 22.87 -9.11 24.16
C VAL A 348 23.05 -8.04 25.24
N GLU A 349 24.25 -7.48 25.30
CA GLU A 349 24.60 -6.38 26.20
C GLU A 349 24.58 -5.06 25.40
N VAL A 350 23.82 -4.08 25.91
CA VAL A 350 23.72 -2.74 25.32
C VAL A 350 24.29 -1.74 26.31
N ASP A 351 25.47 -1.22 25.99
CA ASP A 351 26.19 -0.29 26.86
C ASP A 351 25.60 1.13 26.83
N ASN A 352 25.90 1.90 27.88
CA ASN A 352 25.53 3.31 28.03
C ASN A 352 24.01 3.56 28.03
N VAL A 353 23.26 2.68 28.69
CA VAL A 353 21.81 2.76 28.86
C VAL A 353 21.46 3.00 30.32
N ASP A 354 20.85 4.15 30.61
CA ASP A 354 20.33 4.47 31.94
C ASP A 354 19.13 3.57 32.30
N PRO A 355 18.93 3.20 33.59
CA PRO A 355 17.75 2.48 34.06
C PRO A 355 16.40 3.01 33.53
N ALA A 356 16.24 4.33 33.42
CA ALA A 356 15.03 5.02 32.99
C ALA A 356 14.89 5.11 31.46
N HIS A 357 15.97 4.95 30.71
CA HIS A 357 15.93 5.05 29.25
C HIS A 357 15.22 3.84 28.62
N TRP A 358 14.53 4.11 27.52
CA TRP A 358 13.97 3.08 26.66
C TRP A 358 15.07 2.40 25.83
N VAL A 359 14.79 1.18 25.37
CA VAL A 359 15.62 0.46 24.39
C VAL A 359 14.71 -0.04 23.30
N LYS A 360 14.99 0.32 22.05
CA LYS A 360 14.15 -0.03 20.91
C LYS A 360 14.90 -0.93 19.94
N LEU A 361 14.39 -2.14 19.76
CA LEU A 361 14.67 -2.98 18.60
C LEU A 361 14.04 -2.38 17.32
N ASN A 362 14.68 -2.67 16.19
CA ASN A 362 14.21 -2.30 14.85
C ASN A 362 13.92 -0.79 14.69
N PRO A 363 14.90 0.10 14.91
CA PRO A 363 14.70 1.52 14.64
C PRO A 363 14.31 1.76 13.18
N ALA A 364 13.39 2.70 12.97
CA ALA A 364 12.79 3.05 11.70
C ALA A 364 12.14 1.88 10.92
N SER A 365 11.80 0.78 11.62
CA SER A 365 11.22 -0.43 11.05
C SER A 365 11.99 -0.94 9.82
N ILE A 366 13.33 -0.96 9.91
CA ILE A 366 14.23 -1.34 8.80
C ILE A 366 14.14 -2.83 8.50
N GLY A 367 14.24 -3.67 9.52
CA GLY A 367 14.19 -5.12 9.38
C GLY A 367 12.76 -5.60 9.23
N TYR A 368 12.54 -6.61 8.39
CA TYR A 368 11.22 -7.20 8.11
C TYR A 368 10.75 -8.14 9.23
N TYR A 369 10.57 -7.60 10.43
CA TYR A 369 10.15 -8.36 11.61
C TYR A 369 9.41 -7.47 12.61
N ARG A 370 8.54 -8.10 13.40
CA ARG A 370 7.83 -7.42 14.49
C ARG A 370 8.60 -7.49 15.78
N THR A 371 8.36 -6.54 16.67
CA THR A 371 8.97 -6.49 18.00
C THR A 371 7.90 -6.66 19.07
N GLN A 372 8.24 -7.35 20.16
CA GLN A 372 7.36 -7.51 21.31
C GLN A 372 8.13 -7.22 22.60
N TYR A 373 7.64 -6.24 23.36
CA TYR A 373 8.25 -5.77 24.59
C TYR A 373 7.40 -6.17 25.80
N PRO A 374 8.03 -6.44 26.96
CA PRO A 374 7.35 -6.46 28.25
C PRO A 374 6.65 -5.12 28.55
N ALA A 375 5.57 -5.17 29.32
CA ALA A 375 4.74 -3.99 29.62
C ALA A 375 5.54 -2.85 30.28
N ASP A 376 6.44 -3.17 31.21
CA ASP A 376 7.30 -2.19 31.90
C ASP A 376 8.29 -1.50 30.95
N MET A 377 8.68 -2.15 29.84
CA MET A 377 9.47 -1.52 28.80
C MET A 377 8.62 -0.66 27.87
N LEU A 378 7.39 -1.08 27.57
CA LEU A 378 6.45 -0.26 26.78
C LEU A 378 6.13 1.08 27.47
N ASP A 379 5.94 1.06 28.79
CA ASP A 379 5.65 2.25 29.58
C ASP A 379 6.75 3.32 29.46
N LYS A 380 8.02 2.92 29.23
CA LYS A 380 9.13 3.85 29.04
C LYS A 380 9.10 4.61 27.72
N PHE A 381 8.32 4.15 26.74
CA PHE A 381 8.13 4.87 25.47
C PHE A 381 7.05 5.96 25.58
N LEU A 382 6.08 5.83 26.50
CA LEU A 382 4.92 6.72 26.58
C LEU A 382 5.27 8.21 26.74
N PRO A 383 6.24 8.61 27.60
CA PRO A 383 6.61 10.01 27.73
C PRO A 383 7.14 10.60 26.41
N GLU A 384 7.94 9.83 25.68
CA GLU A 384 8.62 10.23 24.44
C GLU A 384 7.68 10.25 23.23
N ILE A 385 6.67 9.38 23.23
CA ILE A 385 5.54 9.44 22.30
C ILE A 385 4.72 10.71 22.57
N SER A 386 4.39 10.97 23.83
CA SER A 386 3.56 12.11 24.23
C SER A 386 4.18 13.48 23.94
N SER A 387 5.51 13.58 24.08
CA SER A 387 6.29 14.79 23.77
C SER A 387 6.72 14.88 22.30
N ASN A 388 6.50 13.83 21.49
CA ASN A 388 7.04 13.66 20.13
C ASN A 388 8.59 13.73 20.03
N SER A 389 9.34 13.39 21.08
CA SER A 389 10.82 13.38 21.05
C SER A 389 11.41 12.14 20.38
N MET A 390 10.68 11.02 20.39
CA MET A 390 11.02 9.83 19.58
C MET A 390 10.86 10.15 18.08
N GLN A 391 11.57 9.47 17.16
CA GLN A 391 11.39 9.70 15.72
C GLN A 391 10.05 9.15 15.19
N PRO A 392 9.42 9.75 14.16
CA PRO A 392 8.13 9.31 13.65
C PRO A 392 8.06 7.83 13.28
N LEU A 393 9.07 7.32 12.56
CA LEU A 393 9.10 5.91 12.15
C LEU A 393 9.27 4.93 13.32
N ASP A 394 9.85 5.38 14.42
CA ASP A 394 9.97 4.57 15.63
C ASP A 394 8.64 4.49 16.37
N ARG A 395 7.91 5.62 16.48
CA ARG A 395 6.54 5.65 17.02
C ARG A 395 5.60 4.81 16.18
N LEU A 396 5.67 4.96 14.86
CA LEU A 396 4.89 4.18 13.90
C LEU A 396 5.14 2.69 14.05
N GLY A 397 6.41 2.25 14.06
CA GLY A 397 6.75 0.83 14.20
C GLY A 397 6.26 0.22 15.52
N LEU A 398 6.37 0.96 16.63
CA LEU A 398 5.84 0.51 17.93
C LEU A 398 4.31 0.36 17.91
N LEU A 399 3.60 1.32 17.32
CA LEU A 399 2.14 1.27 17.19
C LEU A 399 1.69 0.13 16.29
N ASP A 400 2.30 -0.03 15.12
CA ASP A 400 1.97 -1.10 14.16
C ASP A 400 2.19 -2.49 14.76
N ASP A 401 3.31 -2.70 15.46
CA ASP A 401 3.60 -3.94 16.16
C ASP A 401 2.59 -4.21 17.28
N LEU A 402 2.25 -3.20 18.10
CA LEU A 402 1.23 -3.33 19.13
C LEU A 402 -0.13 -3.68 18.54
N PHE A 403 -0.54 -3.03 17.44
CA PHE A 403 -1.79 -3.31 16.76
C PHE A 403 -1.85 -4.76 16.25
N ALA A 404 -0.78 -5.25 15.63
CA ALA A 404 -0.70 -6.63 15.19
C ALA A 404 -0.71 -7.62 16.37
N LEU A 405 -0.02 -7.32 17.47
CA LEU A 405 -0.03 -8.12 18.70
C LEU A 405 -1.43 -8.18 19.32
N VAL A 406 -2.20 -7.08 19.26
CA VAL A 406 -3.62 -7.05 19.67
C VAL A 406 -4.44 -7.98 18.78
N GLN A 407 -4.33 -7.87 17.46
CA GLN A 407 -5.08 -8.74 16.54
C GLN A 407 -4.79 -10.23 16.81
N ALA A 408 -3.52 -10.56 17.03
CA ALA A 408 -3.05 -11.91 17.38
C ALA A 408 -3.37 -12.36 18.82
N GLY A 409 -3.99 -11.52 19.66
CA GLY A 409 -4.35 -11.87 21.04
C GLY A 409 -3.17 -11.98 22.00
N ARG A 410 -2.04 -11.37 21.65
CA ARG A 410 -0.83 -11.26 22.46
C ARG A 410 -0.79 -9.98 23.31
N SER A 411 -1.69 -9.04 23.03
CA SER A 411 -1.96 -7.82 23.79
C SER A 411 -3.45 -7.49 23.77
N SER A 412 -3.91 -6.59 24.64
CA SER A 412 -5.32 -6.19 24.70
C SER A 412 -5.60 -4.96 23.83
N THR A 413 -6.79 -4.87 23.20
CA THR A 413 -7.19 -3.63 22.49
C THR A 413 -7.17 -2.41 23.41
N VAL A 414 -7.44 -2.59 24.71
CA VAL A 414 -7.37 -1.51 25.70
C VAL A 414 -5.96 -0.93 25.81
N ASP A 415 -4.90 -1.76 25.73
CA ASP A 415 -3.53 -1.25 25.78
C ASP A 415 -3.19 -0.44 24.53
N ALA A 416 -3.65 -0.86 23.35
CA ALA A 416 -3.53 -0.05 22.14
C ALA A 416 -4.26 1.31 22.27
N LEU A 417 -5.46 1.34 22.86
CA LEU A 417 -6.19 2.59 23.11
C LEU A 417 -5.43 3.53 24.05
N LYS A 418 -4.80 3.01 25.11
CA LYS A 418 -3.96 3.81 26.02
C LYS A 418 -2.73 4.41 25.32
N VAL A 419 -2.05 3.64 24.47
CA VAL A 419 -0.90 4.17 23.71
C VAL A 419 -1.36 5.22 22.70
N MET A 420 -2.51 5.03 22.06
CA MET A 420 -3.10 6.06 21.19
C MET A 420 -3.48 7.33 21.95
N ASP A 421 -3.89 7.23 23.22
CA ASP A 421 -4.14 8.42 24.07
C ASP A 421 -2.87 9.24 24.32
N ALA A 422 -1.69 8.60 24.35
CA ALA A 422 -0.40 9.30 24.37
C ALA A 422 -0.09 10.02 23.04
N CYS A 423 -0.72 9.63 21.93
CA CYS A 423 -0.50 10.21 20.60
C CYS A 423 -1.35 11.47 20.33
N GLN A 424 -2.02 12.06 21.33
CA GLN A 424 -2.88 13.24 21.14
C GLN A 424 -2.15 14.47 20.56
N ASN A 425 -0.83 14.55 20.78
CA ASN A 425 0.02 15.61 20.25
C ASN A 425 0.72 15.24 18.93
N GLU A 426 0.44 14.06 18.38
CA GLU A 426 1.04 13.58 17.14
C GLU A 426 0.69 14.53 15.96
N HIS A 427 1.65 14.72 15.07
CA HIS A 427 1.54 15.61 13.93
C HIS A 427 2.11 15.02 12.63
N ASP A 428 2.75 13.86 12.68
CA ASP A 428 3.27 13.19 11.49
C ASP A 428 2.17 12.43 10.75
N TYR A 429 2.11 12.62 9.44
CA TYR A 429 1.13 12.00 8.55
C TYR A 429 1.18 10.46 8.60
N THR A 430 2.38 9.88 8.61
CA THR A 430 2.55 8.42 8.53
C THR A 430 2.12 7.73 9.81
N VAL A 431 2.38 8.34 10.97
CA VAL A 431 1.92 7.84 12.27
C VAL A 431 0.39 7.89 12.33
N TRP A 432 -0.22 9.02 11.94
CA TRP A 432 -1.68 9.14 11.88
C TRP A 432 -2.31 8.20 10.85
N SER A 433 -1.62 7.87 9.76
CA SER A 433 -2.05 6.86 8.79
C SER A 433 -2.16 5.48 9.43
N SER A 434 -1.13 5.03 10.16
CA SER A 434 -1.18 3.77 10.92
C SER A 434 -2.31 3.74 11.95
N ILE A 435 -2.44 4.79 12.77
CA ILE A 435 -3.55 4.94 13.74
C ILE A 435 -4.91 4.87 13.04
N SER A 436 -5.07 5.56 11.92
CA SER A 436 -6.32 5.58 11.15
C SER A 436 -6.68 4.22 10.55
N ASN A 437 -5.69 3.45 10.10
CA ASN A 437 -5.89 2.11 9.58
C ASN A 437 -6.41 1.16 10.68
N PHE A 438 -5.76 1.17 11.84
CA PHE A 438 -6.20 0.37 13.00
C PHE A 438 -7.61 0.75 13.47
N LEU A 439 -7.88 2.06 13.63
CA LEU A 439 -9.20 2.53 14.03
C LEU A 439 -10.28 2.27 12.98
N THR A 440 -9.93 2.18 11.70
CA THR A 440 -10.87 1.76 10.64
C THR A 440 -11.26 0.29 10.79
N LYS A 441 -10.28 -0.61 11.01
CA LYS A 441 -10.55 -2.03 11.29
C LYS A 441 -11.42 -2.19 12.54
N LEU A 442 -11.09 -1.47 13.60
CA LEU A 442 -11.86 -1.50 14.85
C LEU A 442 -13.28 -0.92 14.66
N GLN A 443 -13.45 0.14 13.86
CA GLN A 443 -14.76 0.69 13.53
C GLN A 443 -15.65 -0.34 12.81
N LEU A 444 -15.10 -1.07 11.84
CA LEU A 444 -15.82 -2.09 11.10
C LEU A 444 -16.18 -3.28 11.99
N LEU A 445 -15.28 -3.66 12.91
CA LEU A 445 -15.46 -4.74 13.86
C LEU A 445 -16.55 -4.42 14.91
N LEU A 446 -16.58 -3.18 15.39
CA LEU A 446 -17.54 -2.71 16.40
C LEU A 446 -18.86 -2.21 15.82
N ALA A 447 -19.04 -2.24 14.49
CA ALA A 447 -20.24 -1.76 13.84
C ALA A 447 -21.49 -2.52 14.33
N ASN A 448 -22.55 -1.78 14.65
CA ASN A 448 -23.80 -2.27 15.26
C ASN A 448 -23.62 -2.91 16.65
N SER A 449 -22.47 -2.74 17.30
CA SER A 449 -22.25 -3.18 18.69
C SER A 449 -22.63 -2.08 19.71
N PRO A 450 -22.81 -2.42 21.00
CA PRO A 450 -23.04 -1.42 22.05
C PRO A 450 -21.90 -0.40 22.25
N ALA A 451 -20.70 -0.69 21.73
CA ALA A 451 -19.53 0.17 21.84
C ALA A 451 -19.45 1.23 20.73
N GLU A 452 -20.23 1.12 19.65
CA GLU A 452 -20.10 1.96 18.44
C GLU A 452 -20.16 3.47 18.75
N GLU A 453 -21.14 3.91 19.53
CA GLU A 453 -21.32 5.33 19.85
C GLU A 453 -20.19 5.87 20.75
N HIS A 454 -19.80 5.11 21.78
CA HIS A 454 -18.68 5.47 22.65
C HIS A 454 -17.35 5.51 21.86
N PHE A 455 -17.19 4.61 20.88
CA PHE A 455 -16.04 4.58 20.00
C PHE A 455 -15.97 5.80 19.08
N ASN A 456 -17.11 6.23 18.51
CA ASN A 456 -17.20 7.47 17.73
C ASN A 456 -16.81 8.70 18.56
N GLN A 457 -17.24 8.75 19.83
CA GLN A 457 -16.88 9.83 20.75
C GLN A 457 -15.39 9.82 21.10
N TYR A 458 -14.82 8.65 21.37
CA TYR A 458 -13.38 8.47 21.58
C TYR A 458 -12.57 8.97 20.38
N GLY A 459 -12.88 8.50 19.17
CA GLY A 459 -12.21 8.92 17.95
C GLY A 459 -12.32 10.42 17.71
N THR A 460 -13.48 11.01 17.99
CA THR A 460 -13.67 12.46 17.92
C THR A 460 -12.78 13.22 18.91
N ARG A 461 -12.55 12.71 20.12
CA ARG A 461 -11.63 13.31 21.10
C ARG A 461 -10.18 13.20 20.63
N LEU A 462 -9.77 12.02 20.19
CA LEU A 462 -8.39 11.73 19.77
C LEU A 462 -7.92 12.63 18.62
N TYR A 463 -8.77 12.83 17.59
CA TYR A 463 -8.41 13.62 16.40
C TYR A 463 -8.62 15.13 16.57
N ARG A 464 -9.22 15.59 17.68
CA ARG A 464 -9.63 16.99 17.85
C ARG A 464 -8.46 17.96 17.78
N THR A 465 -7.37 17.65 18.47
CA THR A 465 -6.19 18.54 18.58
C THR A 465 -5.57 18.79 17.22
N VAL A 466 -5.29 17.71 16.47
CA VAL A 466 -4.70 17.79 15.12
C VAL A 466 -5.66 18.46 14.13
N ALA A 467 -6.97 18.17 14.19
CA ALA A 467 -7.96 18.81 13.32
C ALA A 467 -8.05 20.32 13.53
N ASN A 468 -8.04 20.77 14.79
CA ASN A 468 -8.06 22.19 15.12
C ASN A 468 -6.80 22.92 14.65
N LYS A 469 -5.64 22.25 14.70
CA LYS A 469 -4.37 22.80 14.21
C LYS A 469 -4.37 22.99 12.69
N LEU A 470 -4.87 22.00 11.94
CA LEU A 470 -4.85 21.98 10.47
C LEU A 470 -5.95 22.85 9.85
N GLY A 471 -7.15 22.82 10.42
CA GLY A 471 -8.33 23.47 9.84
C GLY A 471 -8.70 22.96 8.45
N TRP A 472 -9.58 23.69 7.76
CA TRP A 472 -10.11 23.33 6.45
C TRP A 472 -9.40 23.99 5.27
N THR A 473 -8.51 24.95 5.53
CA THR A 473 -7.85 25.76 4.50
C THR A 473 -6.35 25.58 4.61
N VAL A 474 -5.70 25.33 3.46
CA VAL A 474 -4.23 25.27 3.35
C VAL A 474 -3.65 26.62 3.76
N LYS A 475 -2.60 26.58 4.58
CA LYS A 475 -1.87 27.79 5.00
C LYS A 475 -0.75 28.10 3.99
N PRO A 476 -0.37 29.37 3.77
CA PRO A 476 0.66 29.73 2.80
C PRO A 476 2.01 29.00 2.98
N ASP A 477 2.43 28.78 4.23
CA ASP A 477 3.69 28.11 4.58
C ASP A 477 3.47 26.67 5.08
N GLU A 478 2.37 26.04 4.67
CA GLU A 478 2.06 24.68 5.09
C GLU A 478 3.02 23.66 4.47
N ASN A 479 3.52 22.74 5.31
CA ASN A 479 4.36 21.67 4.81
C ASN A 479 3.53 20.63 4.04
N HIS A 480 4.22 19.85 3.21
CA HIS A 480 3.59 18.84 2.35
C HIS A 480 2.78 17.80 3.14
N LEU A 481 3.30 17.32 4.28
CA LEU A 481 2.63 16.30 5.09
C LEU A 481 1.40 16.82 5.84
N ASP A 482 1.40 18.07 6.29
CA ASP A 482 0.21 18.73 6.86
C ASP A 482 -0.92 18.79 5.82
N THR A 483 -0.58 19.03 4.56
CA THR A 483 -1.54 19.03 3.46
C THR A 483 -2.18 17.66 3.23
N LEU A 484 -1.39 16.58 3.33
CA LEU A 484 -1.89 15.19 3.28
C LEU A 484 -2.66 14.78 4.54
N LEU A 485 -2.22 15.25 5.71
CA LEU A 485 -2.79 14.89 7.00
C LEU A 485 -4.19 15.48 7.18
N ARG A 486 -4.44 16.69 6.68
CA ARG A 486 -5.76 17.34 6.76
C ARG A 486 -6.91 16.47 6.24
N PRO A 487 -6.93 16.02 4.97
CA PRO A 487 -8.03 15.21 4.47
C PRO A 487 -8.16 13.88 5.21
N LEU A 488 -7.06 13.28 5.65
CA LEU A 488 -7.07 12.06 6.48
C LEU A 488 -7.80 12.30 7.82
N VAL A 489 -7.39 13.33 8.56
CA VAL A 489 -7.98 13.70 9.86
C VAL A 489 -9.45 14.07 9.72
N LEU A 490 -9.79 14.93 8.76
CA LEU A 490 -11.17 15.37 8.56
C LEU A 490 -12.08 14.23 8.09
N SER A 491 -11.59 13.33 7.22
CA SER A 491 -12.32 12.13 6.79
C SER A 491 -12.58 11.17 7.95
N ARG A 492 -11.61 11.01 8.86
CA ARG A 492 -11.82 10.22 10.10
C ARG A 492 -12.87 10.86 11.00
N LEU A 493 -12.83 12.17 11.22
CA LEU A 493 -13.86 12.88 12.00
C LEU A 493 -15.26 12.78 11.39
N VAL A 494 -15.38 12.84 10.06
CA VAL A 494 -16.64 12.54 9.34
C VAL A 494 -17.06 11.09 9.59
N SER A 495 -16.13 10.14 9.53
CA SER A 495 -16.40 8.72 9.78
C SER A 495 -16.85 8.46 11.22
N PHE A 496 -16.36 9.22 12.20
CA PHE A 496 -16.80 9.23 13.59
C PHE A 496 -18.05 10.09 13.84
N ARG A 497 -18.68 10.64 12.79
CA ARG A 497 -19.91 11.44 12.86
C ARG A 497 -19.78 12.69 13.74
N CYS A 498 -18.59 13.30 13.79
CA CYS A 498 -18.35 14.55 14.52
C CYS A 498 -19.30 15.65 14.00
N PRO A 499 -20.24 16.18 14.82
CA PRO A 499 -21.29 17.08 14.33
C PRO A 499 -20.76 18.34 13.66
N GLN A 500 -19.72 18.97 14.23
CA GLN A 500 -19.14 20.21 13.70
C GLN A 500 -18.46 19.97 12.34
N THR A 501 -17.68 18.89 12.23
CA THR A 501 -16.97 18.54 10.99
C THR A 501 -17.95 18.17 9.88
N VAL A 502 -18.99 17.39 10.20
CA VAL A 502 -20.03 17.00 9.23
C VAL A 502 -20.80 18.22 8.74
N ALA A 503 -21.17 19.15 9.63
CA ALA A 503 -21.87 20.37 9.25
C ALA A 503 -21.03 21.24 8.30
N GLU A 504 -19.75 21.47 8.62
CA GLU A 504 -18.84 22.24 7.76
C GLU A 504 -18.61 21.57 6.40
N ALA A 505 -18.43 20.24 6.39
CA ALA A 505 -18.28 19.46 5.16
C ALA A 505 -19.49 19.60 4.23
N LYS A 506 -20.70 19.55 4.79
CA LYS A 506 -21.95 19.73 4.05
C LYS A 506 -22.09 21.16 3.49
N THR A 507 -21.73 22.19 4.27
CA THR A 507 -21.73 23.58 3.79
C THR A 507 -20.78 23.75 2.60
N ARG A 508 -19.57 23.22 2.69
CA ARG A 508 -18.57 23.27 1.62
C ARG A 508 -19.01 22.52 0.37
N PHE A 509 -19.64 21.36 0.55
CA PHE A 509 -20.24 20.64 -0.57
C PHE A 509 -21.34 21.45 -1.25
N ALA A 510 -22.25 22.07 -0.49
CA ALA A 510 -23.33 22.86 -1.05
C ALA A 510 -22.79 24.05 -1.88
N ASP A 511 -21.78 24.75 -1.36
CA ASP A 511 -21.11 25.85 -2.06
C ASP A 511 -20.41 25.37 -3.35
N HIS A 512 -19.86 24.14 -3.35
CA HIS A 512 -19.25 23.53 -4.52
C HIS A 512 -20.28 23.09 -5.56
N ALA A 513 -21.33 22.39 -5.16
CA ALA A 513 -22.39 21.92 -6.03
C ALA A 513 -23.15 23.09 -6.69
N SER A 514 -23.29 24.22 -6.00
CA SER A 514 -23.92 25.44 -6.54
C SER A 514 -22.97 26.29 -7.40
N GLY A 515 -21.69 25.92 -7.52
CA GLY A 515 -20.67 26.70 -8.23
C GLY A 515 -20.24 27.99 -7.51
N LYS A 516 -20.60 28.19 -6.23
CA LYS A 516 -20.22 29.37 -5.44
C LYS A 516 -18.75 29.33 -5.05
N CYS A 517 -18.21 28.17 -4.69
CA CYS A 517 -16.80 28.00 -4.32
C CYS A 517 -16.33 26.60 -4.71
N VAL A 518 -15.24 26.50 -5.49
CA VAL A 518 -14.69 25.20 -5.88
C VAL A 518 -14.04 24.53 -4.67
N LEU A 519 -14.44 23.29 -4.38
CA LEU A 519 -13.86 22.49 -3.32
C LEU A 519 -12.48 21.95 -3.77
N PRO A 520 -11.41 22.13 -2.99
CA PRO A 520 -10.10 21.55 -3.32
C PRO A 520 -10.18 20.04 -3.46
N ALA A 521 -9.45 19.48 -4.43
CA ALA A 521 -9.45 18.05 -4.76
C ALA A 521 -9.25 17.16 -3.53
N ASP A 522 -8.32 17.52 -2.64
CA ASP A 522 -7.99 16.78 -1.42
C ASP A 522 -9.19 16.61 -0.46
N LEU A 523 -10.12 17.57 -0.46
CA LEU A 523 -11.25 17.59 0.47
C LEU A 523 -12.55 17.04 -0.12
N ARG A 524 -12.60 16.79 -1.44
CA ARG A 524 -13.82 16.35 -2.13
C ARG A 524 -14.35 15.04 -1.57
N SER A 525 -13.50 14.02 -1.45
CA SER A 525 -13.90 12.71 -0.87
C SER A 525 -14.49 12.85 0.54
N THR A 526 -13.88 13.69 1.38
CA THR A 526 -14.33 13.95 2.75
C THR A 526 -15.72 14.59 2.76
N CYS A 527 -15.93 15.62 1.94
CA CYS A 527 -17.22 16.31 1.86
C CYS A 527 -18.31 15.43 1.24
N TYR A 528 -18.00 14.68 0.18
CA TYR A 528 -18.95 13.76 -0.45
C TYR A 528 -19.41 12.69 0.53
N LYS A 529 -18.47 12.08 1.27
CA LYS A 529 -18.79 11.11 2.33
C LYS A 529 -19.71 11.72 3.41
N ALA A 530 -19.42 12.94 3.87
CA ALA A 530 -20.22 13.60 4.92
C ALA A 530 -21.68 13.87 4.50
N VAL A 531 -21.88 14.22 3.23
CA VAL A 531 -23.22 14.47 2.67
C VAL A 531 -23.96 13.14 2.49
N LEU A 532 -23.27 12.12 1.96
CA LEU A 532 -23.86 10.82 1.63
C LEU A 532 -24.17 9.96 2.85
N GLN A 533 -23.44 10.08 3.97
CA GLN A 533 -23.71 9.31 5.20
C GLN A 533 -25.17 9.37 5.67
N ASN A 534 -25.83 10.52 5.47
CA ASN A 534 -27.25 10.73 5.75
C ASN A 534 -27.99 11.21 4.49
N GLY A 535 -27.46 10.84 3.32
CA GLY A 535 -28.00 11.22 2.02
C GLY A 535 -29.26 10.43 1.70
N ASP A 536 -30.24 11.13 1.13
CA ASP A 536 -31.47 10.57 0.61
C ASP A 536 -31.39 10.37 -0.92
N LEU A 537 -32.51 10.02 -1.54
CA LEU A 537 -32.58 9.83 -2.99
C LEU A 537 -32.24 11.12 -3.76
N SER A 538 -32.58 12.29 -3.22
CA SER A 538 -32.23 13.58 -3.84
C SER A 538 -30.70 13.77 -3.85
N THR A 539 -30.05 13.46 -2.73
CA THR A 539 -28.60 13.52 -2.59
C THR A 539 -27.90 12.56 -3.56
N PHE A 540 -28.38 11.32 -3.65
CA PHE A 540 -27.89 10.32 -4.60
C PHE A 540 -27.99 10.81 -6.05
N ASN A 541 -29.15 11.34 -6.45
CA ASN A 541 -29.35 11.85 -7.80
C ASN A 541 -28.47 13.07 -8.12
N GLU A 542 -28.22 13.93 -7.13
CA GLU A 542 -27.31 15.06 -7.29
C GLU A 542 -25.86 14.61 -7.50
N MET A 543 -25.40 13.59 -6.77
CA MET A 543 -24.08 13.01 -7.02
C MET A 543 -23.98 12.36 -8.40
N LEU A 544 -25.03 11.68 -8.87
CA LEU A 544 -25.06 11.14 -10.24
C LEU A 544 -25.06 12.25 -11.31
N ARG A 545 -25.70 13.40 -11.03
CA ARG A 545 -25.63 14.57 -11.91
C ARG A 545 -24.18 15.07 -12.02
N LEU A 546 -23.47 15.19 -10.89
CA LEU A 546 -22.06 15.57 -10.88
C LEU A 546 -21.18 14.55 -11.61
N TYR A 547 -21.41 13.25 -11.40
CA TYR A 547 -20.70 12.17 -12.10
C TYR A 547 -20.84 12.26 -13.63
N ARG A 548 -22.07 12.51 -14.10
CA ARG A 548 -22.38 12.62 -15.54
C ARG A 548 -21.89 13.92 -16.16
N ALA A 549 -21.70 14.97 -15.36
CA ALA A 549 -21.26 16.29 -15.82
C ALA A 549 -19.74 16.40 -16.00
N THR A 550 -18.95 15.53 -15.36
CA THR A 550 -17.48 15.56 -15.47
C THR A 550 -16.95 14.58 -16.51
N ASP A 551 -15.86 14.96 -17.17
CA ASP A 551 -15.05 14.14 -18.09
C ASP A 551 -13.73 13.68 -17.45
N LEU A 552 -13.48 14.05 -16.19
CA LEU A 552 -12.29 13.66 -15.44
C LEU A 552 -12.50 12.31 -14.75
N HIS A 553 -11.68 11.33 -15.13
CA HIS A 553 -11.80 9.97 -14.60
C HIS A 553 -11.58 9.90 -13.07
N GLU A 554 -10.65 10.70 -12.55
CA GLU A 554 -10.40 10.80 -11.11
C GLU A 554 -11.64 11.28 -10.33
N GLU A 555 -12.38 12.25 -10.88
CA GLU A 555 -13.58 12.78 -10.24
C GLU A 555 -14.74 11.77 -10.31
N LYS A 556 -14.88 11.05 -11.42
CA LYS A 556 -15.82 9.93 -11.55
C LYS A 556 -15.56 8.82 -10.54
N ASP A 557 -14.30 8.41 -10.38
CA ASP A 557 -13.88 7.43 -9.38
C ASP A 557 -14.21 7.91 -7.96
N ARG A 558 -13.89 9.18 -7.66
CA ARG A 558 -14.16 9.81 -6.37
C ARG A 558 -15.65 9.84 -6.02
N ILE A 559 -16.49 10.29 -6.94
CA ILE A 559 -17.94 10.37 -6.75
C ILE A 559 -18.54 8.97 -6.59
N SER A 560 -18.23 8.06 -7.52
CA SER A 560 -18.84 6.74 -7.56
C SER A 560 -18.51 5.89 -6.33
N ARG A 561 -17.27 5.95 -5.81
CA ARG A 561 -16.90 5.32 -4.53
C ARG A 561 -17.57 5.98 -3.33
N ALA A 562 -17.79 7.29 -3.35
CA ALA A 562 -18.42 7.98 -2.24
C ALA A 562 -19.88 7.52 -2.05
N LEU A 563 -20.57 7.12 -3.13
CA LEU A 563 -21.95 6.62 -3.10
C LEU A 563 -22.15 5.44 -2.13
N GLY A 564 -21.14 4.60 -1.95
CA GLY A 564 -21.18 3.50 -0.98
C GLY A 564 -21.29 3.94 0.48
N SER A 565 -21.14 5.24 0.78
CA SER A 565 -21.25 5.78 2.14
C SER A 565 -22.69 5.99 2.61
N ILE A 566 -23.69 5.80 1.74
CA ILE A 566 -25.11 5.98 2.08
C ILE A 566 -25.57 4.95 3.12
N SER A 567 -26.42 5.37 4.07
CA SER A 567 -26.94 4.48 5.12
C SER A 567 -28.22 3.73 4.72
N ASP A 568 -28.95 4.22 3.72
CA ASP A 568 -30.19 3.63 3.22
C ASP A 568 -29.90 2.45 2.26
N VAL A 569 -30.34 1.25 2.67
CA VAL A 569 -30.11 -0.02 1.96
C VAL A 569 -30.77 -0.03 0.57
N GLU A 570 -31.93 0.59 0.39
CA GLU A 570 -32.61 0.64 -0.91
C GLU A 570 -31.87 1.56 -1.89
N ILE A 571 -31.26 2.63 -1.39
CA ILE A 571 -30.39 3.48 -2.22
C ILE A 571 -29.08 2.76 -2.53
N LEU A 572 -28.50 2.02 -1.58
CA LEU A 572 -27.31 1.20 -1.85
C LEU A 572 -27.57 0.14 -2.94
N ARG A 573 -28.80 -0.39 -3.09
CA ARG A 573 -29.14 -1.29 -4.22
C ARG A 573 -28.98 -0.55 -5.55
N LYS A 574 -29.46 0.69 -5.61
CA LYS A 574 -29.30 1.57 -6.80
C LYS A 574 -27.84 1.88 -7.09
N VAL A 575 -26.98 1.95 -6.08
CA VAL A 575 -25.52 2.11 -6.27
C VAL A 575 -24.93 0.89 -6.96
N ILE A 576 -25.32 -0.33 -6.57
CA ILE A 576 -24.89 -1.57 -7.24
C ILE A 576 -25.44 -1.66 -8.67
N GLU A 577 -26.71 -1.32 -8.88
CA GLU A 577 -27.32 -1.24 -10.23
C GLU A 577 -26.56 -0.24 -11.13
N PHE A 578 -26.24 0.94 -10.59
CA PHE A 578 -25.43 1.95 -11.28
C PHE A 578 -24.03 1.41 -11.61
N ALA A 579 -23.36 0.76 -10.66
CA ALA A 579 -22.04 0.17 -10.87
C ALA A 579 -22.01 -0.86 -12.00
N MET A 580 -23.11 -1.57 -12.21
CA MET A 580 -23.24 -2.62 -13.22
C MET A 580 -23.81 -2.14 -14.56
N SER A 581 -24.24 -0.88 -14.63
CA SER A 581 -24.77 -0.23 -15.83
C SER A 581 -23.68 0.10 -16.85
N ASN A 582 -24.09 0.48 -18.07
CA ASN A 582 -23.19 0.94 -19.13
C ASN A 582 -22.59 2.33 -18.87
N GLU A 583 -22.99 3.02 -17.79
CA GLU A 583 -22.42 4.31 -17.41
C GLU A 583 -21.06 4.15 -16.73
N VAL A 584 -20.77 2.99 -16.13
CA VAL A 584 -19.56 2.71 -15.35
C VAL A 584 -18.72 1.69 -16.10
N ARG A 585 -17.44 2.01 -16.32
CA ARG A 585 -16.49 1.08 -16.96
C ARG A 585 -16.28 -0.13 -16.06
N ALA A 586 -16.10 -1.32 -16.64
CA ALA A 586 -15.96 -2.56 -15.88
C ALA A 586 -14.82 -2.52 -14.84
N GLN A 587 -13.70 -1.86 -15.19
CA GLN A 587 -12.55 -1.61 -14.30
C GLN A 587 -12.90 -0.78 -13.05
N ASP A 588 -13.93 0.08 -13.13
CA ASP A 588 -14.39 0.96 -12.05
C ASP A 588 -15.51 0.31 -11.24
N SER A 589 -16.35 -0.50 -11.88
CA SER A 589 -17.49 -1.19 -11.26
C SER A 589 -17.10 -1.94 -9.99
N VAL A 590 -15.95 -2.63 -9.98
CA VAL A 590 -15.43 -3.36 -8.80
C VAL A 590 -15.35 -2.44 -7.59
N PHE A 591 -14.79 -1.24 -7.78
CA PHE A 591 -14.55 -0.33 -6.67
C PHE A 591 -15.82 0.33 -6.14
N VAL A 592 -16.81 0.52 -7.00
CA VAL A 592 -18.14 0.99 -6.58
C VAL A 592 -18.84 -0.09 -5.76
N ILE A 593 -18.81 -1.35 -6.21
CA ILE A 593 -19.38 -2.48 -5.46
C ILE A 593 -18.68 -2.65 -4.11
N VAL A 594 -17.35 -2.61 -4.10
CA VAL A 594 -16.55 -2.67 -2.87
C VAL A 594 -16.90 -1.54 -1.91
N SER A 595 -17.19 -0.33 -2.40
CA SER A 595 -17.58 0.79 -1.52
C SER A 595 -18.88 0.52 -0.75
N VAL A 596 -19.80 -0.25 -1.32
CA VAL A 596 -21.03 -0.70 -0.66
C VAL A 596 -20.75 -1.88 0.27
N ALA A 597 -19.89 -2.82 -0.13
CA ALA A 597 -19.53 -4.00 0.65
C ALA A 597 -18.85 -3.65 1.99
N ILE A 598 -17.96 -2.64 2.00
CA ILE A 598 -17.27 -2.19 3.22
C ILE A 598 -18.20 -1.39 4.15
N ASN A 599 -19.33 -0.88 3.67
CA ASN A 599 -20.33 -0.22 4.49
C ASN A 599 -21.09 -1.27 5.33
N PRO A 600 -21.10 -1.18 6.67
CA PRO A 600 -21.81 -2.14 7.52
C PRO A 600 -23.31 -2.30 7.20
N LYS A 601 -23.96 -1.28 6.62
CA LYS A 601 -25.37 -1.36 6.17
C LYS A 601 -25.53 -2.04 4.81
N GLY A 602 -24.51 -1.96 3.95
CA GLY A 602 -24.51 -2.51 2.59
C GLY A 602 -23.86 -3.89 2.45
N ARG A 603 -23.12 -4.35 3.46
CA ARG A 603 -22.30 -5.57 3.38
C ARG A 603 -23.09 -6.81 3.00
N ASP A 604 -24.11 -7.15 3.79
CA ASP A 604 -24.89 -8.38 3.61
C ASP A 604 -25.61 -8.37 2.26
N MET A 605 -26.25 -7.25 1.89
CA MET A 605 -26.96 -7.13 0.62
C MET A 605 -26.02 -7.22 -0.59
N THR A 606 -24.77 -6.75 -0.47
CA THR A 606 -23.80 -6.82 -1.58
C THR A 606 -23.29 -8.24 -1.74
N TRP A 607 -23.11 -8.97 -0.65
CA TRP A 607 -22.79 -10.39 -0.69
C TRP A 607 -23.91 -11.21 -1.32
N ASP A 608 -25.17 -10.95 -0.96
CA ASP A 608 -26.32 -11.60 -1.59
C ASP A 608 -26.38 -11.30 -3.09
N TYR A 609 -26.18 -10.04 -3.50
CA TYR A 609 -26.08 -9.67 -4.91
C TYR A 609 -24.95 -10.41 -5.64
N PHE A 610 -23.77 -10.51 -5.02
CA PHE A 610 -22.63 -11.24 -5.59
C PHE A 610 -22.99 -12.71 -5.83
N LYS A 611 -23.59 -13.39 -4.84
CA LYS A 611 -24.02 -14.79 -4.98
C LYS A 611 -25.09 -14.97 -6.05
N GLU A 612 -26.00 -14.03 -6.22
CA GLU A 612 -27.05 -14.10 -7.25
C GLU A 612 -26.50 -13.88 -8.66
N ASN A 613 -25.46 -13.05 -8.79
CA ASN A 613 -24.91 -12.59 -10.07
C ASN A 613 -23.50 -13.11 -10.35
N TRP A 614 -23.09 -14.18 -9.67
CA TRP A 614 -21.71 -14.64 -9.62
C TRP A 614 -21.15 -14.97 -11.01
N LYS A 615 -21.95 -15.58 -11.89
CA LYS A 615 -21.55 -15.89 -13.28
C LYS A 615 -21.26 -14.63 -14.08
N ILE A 616 -22.12 -13.61 -13.95
CA ILE A 616 -21.95 -12.34 -14.66
C ILE A 616 -20.64 -11.66 -14.23
N LEU A 617 -20.32 -11.73 -12.93
CA LEU A 617 -19.09 -11.14 -12.39
C LEU A 617 -17.86 -11.96 -12.79
N LEU A 618 -17.94 -13.29 -12.74
CA LEU A 618 -16.88 -14.18 -13.21
C LEU A 618 -16.59 -13.97 -14.70
N ASP A 619 -17.61 -14.01 -15.55
CA ASP A 619 -17.48 -13.83 -17.00
C ASP A 619 -17.01 -12.42 -17.38
N ARG A 620 -17.33 -11.40 -16.57
CA ARG A 620 -16.91 -10.02 -16.84
C ARG A 620 -15.42 -9.80 -16.58
N TYR A 621 -14.88 -10.45 -15.54
CA TYR A 621 -13.51 -10.24 -15.10
C TYR A 621 -12.56 -11.36 -15.55
N GLU A 622 -13.10 -12.53 -15.90
CA GLU A 622 -12.39 -13.71 -16.41
C GLU A 622 -11.21 -14.16 -15.51
N GLY A 623 -11.29 -13.86 -14.20
CA GLY A 623 -10.20 -14.07 -13.25
C GLY A 623 -9.40 -12.80 -12.94
N GLY A 624 -8.12 -12.98 -12.61
CA GLY A 624 -7.15 -11.90 -12.45
C GLY A 624 -7.40 -10.92 -11.29
N PHE A 625 -6.63 -9.82 -11.32
CA PHE A 625 -6.50 -8.87 -10.21
C PHE A 625 -7.84 -8.29 -9.71
N LEU A 626 -8.73 -7.91 -10.63
CA LEU A 626 -9.99 -7.24 -10.29
C LEU A 626 -10.99 -8.17 -9.60
N LEU A 627 -11.06 -9.43 -10.02
CA LEU A 627 -11.95 -10.42 -9.42
C LEU A 627 -11.48 -10.81 -8.02
N SER A 628 -10.19 -11.10 -7.85
CA SER A 628 -9.60 -11.40 -6.54
C SER A 628 -9.81 -10.22 -5.58
N ARG A 629 -9.61 -8.99 -6.05
CA ARG A 629 -9.86 -7.79 -5.26
C ARG A 629 -11.33 -7.65 -4.85
N LEU A 630 -12.26 -7.92 -5.77
CA LEU A 630 -13.69 -7.90 -5.47
C LEU A 630 -14.03 -8.92 -4.38
N ILE A 631 -13.60 -10.17 -4.52
CA ILE A 631 -13.85 -11.27 -3.57
C ILE A 631 -13.29 -10.93 -2.18
N LYS A 632 -12.03 -10.46 -2.11
CA LYS A 632 -11.36 -10.08 -0.87
C LYS A 632 -12.21 -9.08 -0.07
N TYR A 633 -12.50 -7.93 -0.66
CA TYR A 633 -13.18 -6.85 0.05
C TYR A 633 -14.68 -7.13 0.32
N LEU A 634 -15.31 -8.01 -0.47
CA LEU A 634 -16.68 -8.48 -0.21
C LEU A 634 -16.76 -9.34 1.04
N THR A 635 -15.72 -10.12 1.36
CA THR A 635 -15.81 -11.22 2.32
C THR A 635 -14.97 -11.00 3.58
N GLU A 636 -13.78 -10.40 3.50
CA GLU A 636 -12.82 -10.32 4.62
C GLU A 636 -13.36 -9.56 5.85
N ASN A 637 -14.34 -8.67 5.66
CA ASN A 637 -14.89 -7.81 6.71
C ASN A 637 -16.05 -8.44 7.50
N PHE A 638 -16.42 -9.69 7.22
CA PHE A 638 -17.33 -10.42 8.10
C PHE A 638 -16.66 -10.76 9.43
N SER A 639 -17.49 -10.95 10.47
CA SER A 639 -17.05 -11.18 11.84
C SER A 639 -17.90 -12.22 12.58
N THR A 640 -18.50 -13.17 11.83
CA THR A 640 -19.28 -14.29 12.38
C THR A 640 -18.84 -15.63 11.76
N GLU A 641 -18.90 -16.71 12.52
CA GLU A 641 -18.53 -18.05 12.01
C GLU A 641 -19.53 -18.52 10.96
N GLU A 642 -20.81 -18.15 11.07
CA GLU A 642 -21.84 -18.47 10.09
C GLU A 642 -21.47 -17.92 8.70
N ARG A 643 -20.93 -16.70 8.63
CA ARG A 643 -20.45 -16.10 7.37
C ARG A 643 -19.19 -16.78 6.85
N ALA A 644 -18.27 -17.18 7.73
CA ALA A 644 -17.08 -17.94 7.31
C ALA A 644 -17.47 -19.26 6.62
N VAL A 645 -18.40 -20.00 7.22
CA VAL A 645 -18.92 -21.27 6.66
C VAL A 645 -19.66 -21.03 5.34
N GLU A 646 -20.49 -19.98 5.28
CA GLU A 646 -21.22 -19.64 4.05
C GLU A 646 -20.29 -19.27 2.89
N VAL A 647 -19.30 -18.41 3.13
CA VAL A 647 -18.30 -18.04 2.12
C VAL A 647 -17.54 -19.28 1.66
N GLN A 648 -17.08 -20.12 2.59
CA GLN A 648 -16.39 -21.36 2.28
C GLN A 648 -17.23 -22.29 1.41
N GLN A 649 -18.51 -22.47 1.74
CA GLN A 649 -19.41 -23.35 1.00
C GLN A 649 -19.71 -22.78 -0.38
N PHE A 650 -19.93 -21.47 -0.50
CA PHE A 650 -20.23 -20.82 -1.78
C PHE A 650 -19.10 -21.02 -2.81
N PHE A 651 -17.84 -20.79 -2.42
CA PHE A 651 -16.68 -20.96 -3.32
C PHE A 651 -16.28 -22.43 -3.51
N LYS A 652 -16.83 -23.35 -2.71
CA LYS A 652 -16.72 -24.79 -2.98
C LYS A 652 -17.74 -25.25 -4.03
N ASP A 653 -18.93 -24.66 -4.03
CA ASP A 653 -20.02 -25.00 -4.95
C ASP A 653 -19.91 -24.30 -6.31
N HIS A 654 -19.10 -23.25 -6.40
CA HIS A 654 -18.89 -22.45 -7.61
C HIS A 654 -17.40 -22.25 -7.85
N GLU A 655 -16.89 -22.66 -9.01
CA GLU A 655 -15.48 -22.56 -9.35
C GLU A 655 -15.10 -21.12 -9.75
N PHE A 656 -14.04 -20.61 -9.14
CA PHE A 656 -13.43 -19.31 -9.45
C PHE A 656 -11.90 -19.48 -9.60
N PRO A 657 -11.42 -19.96 -10.77
CA PRO A 657 -10.00 -20.23 -10.98
C PRO A 657 -9.12 -18.99 -10.75
N GLY A 658 -8.00 -19.15 -10.04
CA GLY A 658 -7.05 -18.07 -9.74
C GLY A 658 -7.46 -17.17 -8.58
N THR A 659 -8.40 -17.62 -7.74
CA THR A 659 -8.89 -16.88 -6.57
C THR A 659 -8.83 -17.70 -5.27
N GLU A 660 -8.42 -18.97 -5.37
CA GLU A 660 -8.44 -19.97 -4.31
C GLU A 660 -7.68 -19.47 -3.07
N ARG A 661 -6.52 -18.83 -3.28
CA ARG A 661 -5.73 -18.25 -2.20
C ARG A 661 -6.46 -17.07 -1.54
N THR A 662 -7.01 -16.17 -2.34
CA THR A 662 -7.76 -15.01 -1.84
C THR A 662 -8.98 -15.42 -1.01
N VAL A 663 -9.72 -16.44 -1.45
CA VAL A 663 -10.86 -17.00 -0.71
C VAL A 663 -10.39 -17.57 0.63
N SER A 664 -9.30 -18.35 0.62
CA SER A 664 -8.74 -18.97 1.84
C SER A 664 -8.27 -17.92 2.85
N GLN A 665 -7.57 -16.89 2.39
CA GLN A 665 -7.15 -15.74 3.20
C GLN A 665 -8.34 -14.96 3.76
N SER A 666 -9.41 -14.79 2.99
CA SER A 666 -10.62 -14.10 3.44
C SER A 666 -11.32 -14.89 4.54
N ILE A 667 -11.49 -16.21 4.39
CA ILE A 667 -12.09 -17.08 5.41
C ILE A 667 -11.26 -17.05 6.70
N GLU A 668 -9.94 -17.11 6.60
CA GLU A 668 -9.03 -16.96 7.74
C GLU A 668 -9.25 -15.61 8.44
N THR A 669 -9.31 -14.52 7.68
CA THR A 669 -9.54 -13.16 8.20
C THR A 669 -10.89 -13.03 8.93
N ILE A 670 -11.97 -13.62 8.39
CA ILE A 670 -13.28 -13.63 9.07
C ILE A 670 -13.17 -14.27 10.45
N ARG A 671 -12.47 -15.41 10.55
CA ARG A 671 -12.27 -16.13 11.82
C ARG A 671 -11.39 -15.36 12.80
N LEU A 672 -10.38 -14.63 12.31
CA LEU A 672 -9.58 -13.71 13.12
C LEU A 672 -10.45 -12.59 13.69
N ASN A 673 -11.35 -12.00 12.89
CA ASN A 673 -12.30 -10.99 13.34
C ASN A 673 -13.25 -11.53 14.42
N VAL A 674 -13.78 -12.75 14.23
CA VAL A 674 -14.62 -13.44 15.24
C VAL A 674 -13.87 -13.58 16.56
N ALA A 675 -12.63 -14.08 16.51
CA ALA A 675 -11.81 -14.29 17.70
C ALA A 675 -11.48 -12.97 18.41
N TRP A 676 -11.12 -11.93 17.65
CA TRP A 676 -10.83 -10.60 18.20
C TRP A 676 -12.05 -9.98 18.89
N LEU A 677 -13.20 -9.95 18.20
CA LEU A 677 -14.43 -9.38 18.76
C LEU A 677 -14.86 -10.13 20.03
N LYS A 678 -14.85 -11.46 20.00
CA LYS A 678 -15.21 -12.29 21.16
C LYS A 678 -14.33 -12.02 22.38
N ARG A 679 -13.03 -11.78 22.16
CA ARG A 679 -12.04 -11.57 23.22
C ARG A 679 -12.12 -10.17 23.82
N ASP A 680 -12.27 -9.13 22.99
CA ASP A 680 -11.98 -7.75 23.42
C ASP A 680 -13.23 -6.86 23.58
N LEU A 681 -14.41 -7.24 23.05
CA LEU A 681 -15.59 -6.36 23.02
C LEU A 681 -15.98 -5.82 24.40
N GLU A 682 -15.99 -6.67 25.43
CA GLU A 682 -16.38 -6.25 26.79
C GLU A 682 -15.38 -5.24 27.36
N GLY A 683 -14.07 -5.51 27.24
CA GLY A 683 -13.01 -4.63 27.71
C GLY A 683 -12.99 -3.29 26.97
N ILE A 684 -13.18 -3.31 25.65
CA ILE A 684 -13.31 -2.10 24.83
C ILE A 684 -14.50 -1.27 25.30
N ASN A 685 -15.68 -1.88 25.45
CA ASN A 685 -16.89 -1.17 25.87
C ASN A 685 -16.75 -0.58 27.28
N ALA A 686 -16.09 -1.28 28.20
CA ALA A 686 -15.83 -0.79 29.55
C ALA A 686 -14.83 0.38 29.58
N TYR A 687 -13.80 0.35 28.72
CA TYR A 687 -12.82 1.44 28.60
C TYR A 687 -13.44 2.69 27.98
N LEU A 688 -14.18 2.56 26.88
CA LEU A 688 -14.72 3.69 26.14
C LEU A 688 -15.85 4.45 26.86
N LYS A 689 -16.44 3.85 27.90
CA LYS A 689 -17.45 4.48 28.77
C LYS A 689 -16.86 5.41 29.84
N GLN A 690 -15.56 5.27 30.11
CA GLN A 690 -14.81 6.16 31.01
C GLN A 690 -14.47 7.45 30.27
#